data_AF-A0ABD0K1P8-F1
#
_entry.id   AF-A0ABD0K1P8-F1
#
_cell.length_a   1.000
_cell.length_b   1.000
_cell.length_c   1.000
_cell.angle_alpha   90.00
_cell.angle_beta   90.00
_cell.angle_gamma   90.00
#
_symmetry.space_group_name_H-M   'P 1'
#
loop_
_entity.id
_entity.type
_entity.pdbx_description
1 polymer ?
#
loop_
_entity_poly.entity_id
_entity_poly.type
_entity_poly.pdbx_seq_one_letter_code
_entity_poly.pdbx_strand_id
1 'polypeptide(L)'
;YATTTGRLTSDDVFTIVGGPRASNTGKVIGYNRMFEMVLVKEGEQFGSYFGAALCAADLNGDGLDDLLVGAPMYMESYDEGRVYVYINREFFNLDLLKPVLVGSNTAGARFGTTITNLKDINADYFHDIAVGAPYEAVTGVVYIYNGAKTGLHQKFSQRIVGSDIDKGLRAFGYSISPPWDIDGNFYSDMVVGAFGSDRAVLLRTRPVLDLHARLDIMSSVVSYDKLDCTHKGKALPCIKATPCLKYTGINLPTATEVVMTLSLDTLERHRKERPRLFLEDPSFPGKELEKLTTRVELHQDRWSCVQTYTIFVRETRDVITPLQLELDYDIAPNVPGMCDICPIRNMYGATKEIAQVGFDTDCGHDGVCTSDLQLQAHAIFDNQDGDERLLINDSPIFEVEIRLLNLGETAFLTYVILDYPEEIGFSRVERVHGQSAIKCLPPKVPEASSNKTASLECDLMSPLAGRGQEEVVFKVRFHAFSVPFHMDELQINVEARTASQEAEGLRSDNYVNITVPLEIRSHVKLYSISLPGQVQFPYMRQTYNDDSHISVTHQYTVHNLGPSPFPHGYLTVTLPHTKWVWLNNVQAVSGNSADNIPLDCEVFNAGALKSDQKEAMGDKKPNHEHSTSADLVCEPGHCTRVHCYVGFIHRDQSLLLSLNVTVKRQIMQAMKIDRQLRIMSTAVLEEPDLPSFVSISAEKSANTTTFLVYKTGSRPAFAWWVLGISVVSWIPAALHYNCHSVEELQKLIETTSNQEFEALYPPSPSTPSPRPPPFLTSNDDSGDIM
;
A
#
# COMPACT_ATOMS: atom_id res chain seq x y z
N TYR A 1 -20.32 -4.29 14.97
CA TYR A 1 -21.39 -4.30 13.95
C TYR A 1 -21.08 -5.38 12.94
N ALA A 2 -19.93 -5.29 12.28
CA ALA A 2 -19.29 -6.42 11.58
C ALA A 2 -18.09 -6.93 12.39
N THR A 3 -17.69 -8.18 12.15
CA THR A 3 -16.47 -8.78 12.68
C THR A 3 -15.88 -9.70 11.63
N THR A 4 -14.55 -9.76 11.55
CA THR A 4 -13.81 -10.78 10.79
C THR A 4 -12.54 -11.15 11.56
N THR A 5 -11.87 -12.21 11.14
CA THR A 5 -10.54 -12.58 11.61
C THR A 5 -9.60 -12.66 10.43
N GLY A 6 -8.34 -12.25 10.61
CA GLY A 6 -7.34 -12.30 9.54
C GLY A 6 -5.92 -12.42 10.07
N ARG A 7 -5.03 -12.98 9.28
CA ARG A 7 -3.59 -13.09 9.53
C ARG A 7 -2.89 -11.84 9.00
N LEU A 8 -2.75 -10.82 9.85
CA LEU A 8 -2.09 -9.56 9.48
C LEU A 8 -0.55 -9.63 9.59
N THR A 9 -0.02 -10.65 10.27
CA THR A 9 1.41 -10.94 10.42
C THR A 9 1.63 -12.44 10.26
N SER A 10 2.87 -12.90 9.99
CA SER A 10 3.17 -14.33 9.79
C SER A 10 2.76 -15.22 10.96
N ASP A 11 2.82 -14.67 12.18
CA ASP A 11 2.82 -15.45 13.42
C ASP A 11 1.46 -15.49 14.12
N ASP A 12 0.58 -14.52 13.86
CA ASP A 12 -0.64 -14.32 14.63
C ASP A 12 -1.91 -14.06 13.80
N VAL A 13 -3.05 -14.34 14.43
CA VAL A 13 -4.39 -14.09 13.89
C VAL A 13 -5.05 -13.03 14.73
N PHE A 14 -5.64 -12.04 14.05
CA PHE A 14 -6.21 -10.84 14.64
C PHE A 14 -7.72 -10.83 14.50
N THR A 15 -8.40 -10.22 15.46
CA THR A 15 -9.85 -9.96 15.41
C THR A 15 -10.09 -8.54 14.95
N ILE A 16 -10.84 -8.37 13.87
CA ILE A 16 -11.09 -7.06 13.26
C ILE A 16 -12.59 -6.75 13.40
N VAL A 17 -12.91 -5.59 13.97
CA VAL A 17 -14.29 -5.17 14.25
C VAL A 17 -14.64 -3.85 13.58
N GLY A 18 -15.86 -3.80 13.07
CA GLY A 18 -16.43 -2.65 12.38
C GLY A 18 -17.41 -1.88 13.27
N GLY A 19 -17.19 -0.59 13.40
CA GLY A 19 -18.01 0.38 14.13
C GLY A 19 -18.51 1.49 13.20
N PRO A 20 -19.57 1.26 12.40
CA PRO A 20 -20.00 2.19 11.35
C PRO A 20 -20.57 3.52 11.84
N ARG A 21 -20.86 3.65 13.13
CA ARG A 21 -21.31 4.89 13.77
C ARG A 21 -20.22 5.57 14.60
N ALA A 22 -19.04 4.96 14.73
CA ALA A 22 -17.93 5.55 15.47
C ALA A 22 -17.45 6.82 14.77
N SER A 23 -17.22 7.89 15.54
CA SER A 23 -16.84 9.21 15.02
C SER A 23 -17.74 9.77 13.90
N ASN A 24 -18.98 9.27 13.77
CA ASN A 24 -19.94 9.61 12.72
C ASN A 24 -19.55 9.30 11.25
N THR A 25 -18.28 9.00 10.97
CA THR A 25 -17.80 8.55 9.66
C THR A 25 -17.65 7.02 9.57
N GLY A 26 -17.50 6.36 10.71
CA GLY A 26 -17.26 4.91 10.82
C GLY A 26 -15.80 4.60 11.14
N LYS A 27 -15.56 3.50 11.85
CA LYS A 27 -14.20 3.01 12.17
C LYS A 27 -14.09 1.50 12.03
N VAL A 28 -12.87 1.04 11.76
CA VAL A 28 -12.46 -0.36 11.85
C VAL A 28 -11.28 -0.46 12.81
N ILE A 29 -11.33 -1.44 13.70
CA ILE A 29 -10.33 -1.64 14.75
C ILE A 29 -9.87 -3.10 14.74
N GLY A 30 -8.56 -3.34 14.73
CA GLY A 30 -7.97 -4.67 14.86
C GLY A 30 -7.40 -4.90 16.25
N TYR A 31 -7.60 -6.12 16.76
CA TYR A 31 -7.14 -6.58 18.06
C TYR A 31 -6.28 -7.83 17.95
N ASN A 32 -5.21 -7.91 18.74
CA ASN A 32 -4.43 -9.14 18.91
C ASN A 32 -5.14 -10.13 19.85
N ARG A 33 -4.48 -11.26 20.16
CA ARG A 33 -5.01 -12.30 21.05
C ARG A 33 -5.19 -11.85 22.50
N MET A 34 -4.46 -10.81 22.94
CA MET A 34 -4.60 -10.19 24.26
C MET A 34 -5.66 -9.09 24.29
N PHE A 35 -6.39 -8.86 23.18
CA PHE A 35 -7.35 -7.76 22.99
C PHE A 35 -6.72 -6.36 23.03
N GLU A 36 -5.44 -6.27 22.72
CA GLU A 36 -4.75 -5.00 22.52
C GLU A 36 -5.00 -4.49 21.10
N MET A 37 -5.14 -3.18 20.97
CA MET A 37 -5.47 -2.54 19.70
C MET A 37 -4.20 -2.41 18.85
N VAL A 38 -4.20 -3.03 17.68
CA VAL A 38 -3.03 -3.05 16.78
C VAL A 38 -3.27 -2.38 15.43
N LEU A 39 -4.51 -1.96 15.16
CA LEU A 39 -4.90 -1.35 13.90
C LEU A 39 -6.13 -0.46 14.09
N VAL A 40 -6.15 0.72 13.47
CA VAL A 40 -7.35 1.57 13.35
C VAL A 40 -7.41 2.19 11.96
N LYS A 41 -8.57 2.08 11.28
CA LYS A 41 -8.89 2.83 10.06
C LYS A 41 -10.20 3.59 10.24
N GLU A 42 -10.27 4.81 9.72
CA GLU A 42 -11.45 5.69 9.82
C GLU A 42 -12.08 5.94 8.45
N GLY A 43 -13.40 6.09 8.42
CA GLY A 43 -14.13 6.43 7.21
C GLY A 43 -13.92 7.90 6.81
N GLU A 44 -13.92 8.18 5.51
CA GLU A 44 -13.70 9.53 4.97
C GLU A 44 -14.96 10.41 5.00
N GLN A 45 -16.16 9.81 4.94
CA GLN A 45 -17.41 10.54 4.77
C GLN A 45 -18.41 10.26 5.90
N PHE A 46 -19.00 11.34 6.44
CA PHE A 46 -20.05 11.29 7.45
C PHE A 46 -21.24 10.46 6.96
N GLY A 47 -21.73 9.52 7.78
CA GLY A 47 -22.91 8.73 7.46
C GLY A 47 -22.69 7.62 6.42
N SER A 48 -21.48 7.47 5.86
CA SER A 48 -21.15 6.44 4.86
C SER A 48 -21.25 5.00 5.37
N TYR A 49 -21.32 4.84 6.70
CA TYR A 49 -21.40 3.54 7.38
C TYR A 49 -20.13 2.70 7.17
N PHE A 50 -18.96 3.33 7.07
CA PHE A 50 -17.67 2.64 6.93
C PHE A 50 -17.42 1.63 8.06
N GLY A 51 -17.13 0.38 7.72
CA GLY A 51 -17.03 -0.73 8.68
C GLY A 51 -18.35 -1.48 8.88
N ALA A 52 -19.33 -1.31 8.00
CA ALA A 52 -20.58 -2.07 8.02
C ALA A 52 -20.41 -3.52 7.55
N ALA A 53 -19.47 -3.76 6.64
CA ALA A 53 -19.04 -5.08 6.19
C ALA A 53 -17.52 -5.16 6.27
N LEU A 54 -16.99 -6.32 6.64
CA LEU A 54 -15.57 -6.59 6.75
C LEU A 54 -15.26 -7.94 6.11
N CYS A 55 -14.13 -8.02 5.43
CA CYS A 55 -13.60 -9.26 4.88
C CYS A 55 -12.08 -9.24 4.98
N ALA A 56 -11.50 -10.36 5.38
CA ALA A 56 -10.06 -10.59 5.37
C ALA A 56 -9.75 -11.68 4.33
N ALA A 57 -8.80 -11.41 3.44
CA ALA A 57 -8.40 -12.33 2.38
C ALA A 57 -7.01 -12.00 1.87
N ASP A 58 -6.13 -12.98 1.74
CA ASP A 58 -4.88 -12.87 0.98
C ASP A 58 -5.14 -12.72 -0.54
N LEU A 59 -5.28 -11.48 -1.03
CA LEU A 59 -5.65 -11.21 -2.42
C LEU A 59 -4.43 -11.26 -3.36
N ASN A 60 -3.23 -11.04 -2.83
CA ASN A 60 -1.97 -10.97 -3.58
C ASN A 60 -1.07 -12.21 -3.44
N GLY A 61 -1.50 -13.23 -2.69
CA GLY A 61 -0.81 -14.51 -2.55
C GLY A 61 0.49 -14.44 -1.75
N ASP A 62 0.62 -13.47 -0.84
CA ASP A 62 1.82 -13.29 -0.01
C ASP A 62 1.75 -14.02 1.34
N GLY A 63 0.62 -14.66 1.65
CA GLY A 63 0.37 -15.39 2.88
C GLY A 63 -0.14 -14.52 4.03
N LEU A 64 -0.33 -13.23 3.82
CA LEU A 64 -0.94 -12.29 4.75
C LEU A 64 -2.33 -11.89 4.24
N ASP A 65 -3.29 -11.79 5.15
CA ASP A 65 -4.62 -11.35 4.77
C ASP A 65 -4.65 -9.83 4.57
N ASP A 66 -5.18 -9.41 3.43
CA ASP A 66 -5.60 -8.05 3.14
C ASP A 66 -6.95 -7.74 3.79
N LEU A 67 -7.25 -6.46 3.99
CA LEU A 67 -8.49 -6.02 4.66
C LEU A 67 -9.41 -5.28 3.69
N LEU A 68 -10.65 -5.75 3.57
CA LEU A 68 -11.71 -5.07 2.83
C LEU A 68 -12.75 -4.49 3.79
N VAL A 69 -13.13 -3.24 3.54
CA VAL A 69 -14.09 -2.50 4.36
C VAL A 69 -15.21 -1.93 3.51
N GLY A 70 -16.45 -2.31 3.82
CA GLY A 70 -17.64 -1.78 3.17
C GLY A 70 -18.14 -0.48 3.80
N ALA A 71 -18.51 0.47 2.95
CA ALA A 71 -19.23 1.71 3.28
C ALA A 71 -20.48 1.82 2.39
N PRO A 72 -21.53 1.01 2.64
CA PRO A 72 -22.68 0.88 1.76
C PRO A 72 -23.55 2.14 1.64
N MET A 73 -23.42 3.10 2.56
CA MET A 73 -24.14 4.37 2.51
C MET A 73 -23.25 5.51 2.02
N TYR A 74 -22.06 5.21 1.48
CA TYR A 74 -21.23 6.22 0.85
C TYR A 74 -21.99 6.92 -0.27
N MET A 75 -21.88 8.24 -0.31
CA MET A 75 -22.58 9.10 -1.27
C MET A 75 -21.66 9.87 -2.18
N GLU A 76 -21.80 9.63 -3.48
CA GLU A 76 -21.39 10.56 -4.53
C GLU A 76 -22.58 11.42 -4.97
N SER A 77 -23.73 10.79 -5.22
CA SER A 77 -25.02 11.48 -5.43
C SER A 77 -26.09 11.05 -4.42
N TYR A 78 -26.16 9.75 -4.10
CA TYR A 78 -27.08 9.12 -3.14
C TYR A 78 -26.36 7.95 -2.43
N ASP A 79 -27.03 6.92 -1.94
CA ASP A 79 -26.38 5.75 -1.32
C ASP A 79 -25.86 4.73 -2.38
N GLU A 80 -24.89 5.14 -3.21
CA GLU A 80 -24.23 4.25 -4.19
C GLU A 80 -23.41 3.14 -3.52
N GLY A 81 -22.69 3.49 -2.45
CA GLY A 81 -21.83 2.59 -1.68
C GLY A 81 -20.43 2.38 -2.28
N ARG A 82 -19.47 2.05 -1.41
CA ARG A 82 -18.05 1.80 -1.76
C ARG A 82 -17.46 0.65 -0.96
N VAL A 83 -16.41 0.04 -1.52
CA VAL A 83 -15.52 -0.88 -0.78
C VAL A 83 -14.08 -0.39 -0.87
N TYR A 84 -13.44 -0.28 0.29
CA TYR A 84 -12.04 0.05 0.45
C TYR A 84 -11.26 -1.25 0.58
N VAL A 85 -10.18 -1.40 -0.20
CA VAL A 85 -9.30 -2.57 -0.15
C VAL A 85 -7.95 -2.08 0.36
N TYR A 86 -7.51 -2.63 1.48
CA TYR A 86 -6.24 -2.31 2.10
C TYR A 86 -5.30 -3.50 1.94
N ILE A 87 -4.25 -3.33 1.13
CA ILE A 87 -3.22 -4.35 0.92
C ILE A 87 -2.25 -4.32 2.11
N ASN A 88 -1.96 -5.48 2.67
CA ASN A 88 -1.07 -5.62 3.81
C ASN A 88 0.39 -5.67 3.34
N ARG A 89 1.22 -4.76 3.87
CA ARG A 89 2.66 -4.65 3.56
C ARG A 89 3.54 -5.02 4.74
N GLU A 90 3.09 -5.98 5.55
CA GLU A 90 3.66 -6.35 6.85
C GLU A 90 3.54 -5.25 7.91
N PHE A 91 3.77 -5.62 9.18
CA PHE A 91 3.79 -4.70 10.34
C PHE A 91 2.56 -3.79 10.48
N PHE A 92 1.38 -4.28 10.07
CA PHE A 92 0.12 -3.53 10.05
C PHE A 92 0.12 -2.31 9.12
N ASN A 93 1.07 -2.22 8.20
CA ASN A 93 1.04 -1.23 7.13
C ASN A 93 -0.01 -1.63 6.10
N LEU A 94 -1.19 -1.03 6.23
CA LEU A 94 -2.35 -1.27 5.39
C LEU A 94 -2.51 -0.14 4.37
N ASP A 95 -2.00 -0.40 3.16
CA ASP A 95 -2.02 0.53 2.03
C ASP A 95 -3.36 0.48 1.31
N LEU A 96 -4.01 1.64 1.18
CA LEU A 96 -5.26 1.71 0.42
C LEU A 96 -5.00 1.52 -1.07
N LEU A 97 -5.53 0.43 -1.63
CA LEU A 97 -5.55 0.19 -3.07
C LEU A 97 -6.44 1.22 -3.75
N LYS A 98 -5.89 1.93 -4.74
CA LYS A 98 -6.60 2.93 -5.55
C LYS A 98 -6.66 2.49 -7.03
N PRO A 99 -7.76 2.75 -7.75
CA PRO A 99 -9.01 3.35 -7.26
C PRO A 99 -9.76 2.43 -6.27
N VAL A 100 -10.63 3.03 -5.45
CA VAL A 100 -11.52 2.27 -4.56
C VAL A 100 -12.59 1.55 -5.37
N LEU A 101 -13.08 0.41 -4.88
CA LEU A 101 -14.07 -0.37 -5.60
C LEU A 101 -15.43 0.33 -5.57
N VAL A 102 -15.96 0.54 -6.76
CA VAL A 102 -17.30 1.04 -7.02
C VAL A 102 -18.04 -0.01 -7.87
N GLY A 103 -19.31 -0.25 -7.56
CA GLY A 103 -20.17 -1.13 -8.35
C GLY A 103 -20.58 -0.46 -9.67
N SER A 104 -21.87 -0.46 -9.98
CA SER A 104 -22.42 0.29 -11.13
C SER A 104 -22.46 1.81 -10.92
N ASN A 105 -22.12 2.29 -9.72
CA ASN A 105 -22.32 3.67 -9.27
C ASN A 105 -23.78 4.16 -9.41
N THR A 106 -24.75 3.24 -9.26
CA THR A 106 -26.18 3.59 -9.30
C THR A 106 -26.66 4.08 -7.94
N ALA A 107 -27.37 5.20 -7.90
CA ALA A 107 -27.98 5.74 -6.71
C ALA A 107 -28.84 4.67 -5.99
N GLY A 108 -28.59 4.47 -4.69
CA GLY A 108 -29.30 3.49 -3.88
C GLY A 108 -28.88 2.04 -4.04
N ALA A 109 -27.85 1.74 -4.84
CA ALA A 109 -27.36 0.36 -5.01
C ALA A 109 -26.81 -0.26 -3.71
N ARG A 110 -26.24 0.58 -2.82
CA ARG A 110 -25.55 0.18 -1.58
C ARG A 110 -24.49 -0.89 -1.79
N PHE A 111 -23.65 -0.68 -2.79
CA PHE A 111 -22.49 -1.54 -3.05
C PHE A 111 -21.61 -1.64 -1.80
N GLY A 112 -21.16 -2.86 -1.46
CA GLY A 112 -20.40 -3.11 -0.23
C GLY A 112 -21.26 -3.41 0.99
N THR A 113 -22.55 -3.73 0.81
CA THR A 113 -23.43 -4.17 1.92
C THR A 113 -22.97 -5.52 2.49
N THR A 114 -22.49 -6.41 1.64
CA THR A 114 -21.82 -7.66 2.02
C THR A 114 -20.54 -7.80 1.23
N ILE A 115 -19.53 -8.39 1.87
CA ILE A 115 -18.24 -8.74 1.26
C ILE A 115 -17.91 -10.14 1.76
N THR A 116 -17.48 -11.03 0.87
CA THR A 116 -17.17 -12.42 1.22
C THR A 116 -15.91 -12.87 0.51
N ASN A 117 -14.97 -13.44 1.28
CA ASN A 117 -13.81 -14.14 0.75
C ASN A 117 -14.29 -15.45 0.12
N LEU A 118 -14.18 -15.56 -1.20
CA LEU A 118 -14.53 -16.76 -1.96
C LEU A 118 -13.39 -17.76 -2.05
N LYS A 119 -12.24 -17.45 -1.45
CA LYS A 119 -10.96 -18.12 -1.72
C LYS A 119 -10.70 -18.11 -3.22
N ASP A 120 -9.90 -19.05 -3.69
CA ASP A 120 -9.57 -19.18 -5.10
C ASP A 120 -10.69 -19.93 -5.86
N ILE A 121 -11.56 -19.20 -6.56
CA ILE A 121 -12.67 -19.75 -7.35
C ILE A 121 -12.30 -20.04 -8.80
N ASN A 122 -11.14 -19.57 -9.27
CA ASN A 122 -10.64 -19.82 -10.62
C ASN A 122 -9.38 -20.70 -10.67
N ALA A 123 -8.90 -21.17 -9.52
CA ALA A 123 -7.70 -21.99 -9.34
C ALA A 123 -6.40 -21.30 -9.79
N ASP A 124 -6.27 -19.98 -9.59
CA ASP A 124 -5.09 -19.19 -9.96
C ASP A 124 -4.14 -18.85 -8.79
N TYR A 125 -4.38 -19.44 -7.62
CA TYR A 125 -3.65 -19.29 -6.36
C TYR A 125 -3.88 -17.97 -5.61
N PHE A 126 -4.75 -17.07 -6.09
CA PHE A 126 -5.11 -15.85 -5.37
C PHE A 126 -6.51 -15.98 -4.76
N HIS A 127 -6.76 -15.35 -3.61
CA HIS A 127 -8.13 -15.31 -3.10
C HIS A 127 -8.98 -14.28 -3.85
N ASP A 128 -10.20 -14.70 -4.17
CA ASP A 128 -11.23 -13.90 -4.82
C ASP A 128 -12.28 -13.42 -3.83
N ILE A 129 -13.06 -12.43 -4.23
CA ILE A 129 -14.11 -11.85 -3.39
C ILE A 129 -15.44 -11.72 -4.14
N ALA A 130 -16.52 -11.82 -3.36
CA ALA A 130 -17.86 -11.38 -3.77
C ALA A 130 -18.25 -10.10 -3.04
N VAL A 131 -18.86 -9.16 -3.76
CA VAL A 131 -19.44 -7.94 -3.20
C VAL A 131 -20.90 -7.80 -3.60
N GLY A 132 -21.77 -7.57 -2.63
CA GLY A 132 -23.20 -7.39 -2.89
C GLY A 132 -23.63 -5.93 -2.98
N ALA A 133 -24.54 -5.67 -3.92
CA ALA A 133 -25.31 -4.43 -4.10
C ALA A 133 -26.81 -4.79 -4.14
N PRO A 134 -27.43 -5.07 -2.96
CA PRO A 134 -28.72 -5.73 -2.88
C PRO A 134 -29.90 -4.95 -3.47
N TYR A 135 -29.75 -3.64 -3.66
CA TYR A 135 -30.82 -2.77 -4.15
C TYR A 135 -30.58 -2.28 -5.58
N GLU A 136 -29.46 -2.66 -6.19
CA GLU A 136 -29.19 -2.38 -7.59
C GLU A 136 -30.17 -3.13 -8.50
N ALA A 137 -30.57 -2.50 -9.62
CA ALA A 137 -31.46 -3.07 -10.62
C ALA A 137 -32.77 -3.66 -10.04
N VAL A 138 -33.23 -3.10 -8.89
CA VAL A 138 -34.42 -3.51 -8.12
C VAL A 138 -34.34 -4.91 -7.48
N THR A 139 -33.74 -5.87 -8.17
CA THR A 139 -33.64 -7.27 -7.75
C THR A 139 -32.43 -7.53 -6.85
N GLY A 140 -31.36 -6.76 -7.03
CA GLY A 140 -30.06 -6.92 -6.37
C GLY A 140 -29.01 -7.55 -7.29
N VAL A 141 -27.75 -7.26 -7.01
CA VAL A 141 -26.59 -7.66 -7.82
C VAL A 141 -25.46 -8.19 -6.92
N VAL A 142 -24.74 -9.21 -7.40
CA VAL A 142 -23.47 -9.67 -6.84
C VAL A 142 -22.36 -9.47 -7.86
N TYR A 143 -21.24 -8.91 -7.42
CA TYR A 143 -20.03 -8.72 -8.19
C TYR A 143 -18.96 -9.69 -7.72
N ILE A 144 -18.23 -10.28 -8.66
CA ILE A 144 -17.09 -11.15 -8.42
C ILE A 144 -15.84 -10.41 -8.88
N TYR A 145 -14.86 -10.30 -7.99
CA TYR A 145 -13.54 -9.75 -8.29
C TYR A 145 -12.51 -10.81 -8.01
N ASN A 146 -11.63 -11.05 -8.98
CA ASN A 146 -10.55 -12.00 -8.80
C ASN A 146 -9.34 -11.35 -8.15
N GLY A 147 -8.70 -12.12 -7.28
CA GLY A 147 -7.39 -11.81 -6.71
C GLY A 147 -6.35 -11.67 -7.81
N ALA A 148 -5.27 -10.97 -7.49
CA ALA A 148 -4.15 -10.84 -8.39
C ALA A 148 -2.93 -10.48 -7.56
N LYS A 149 -1.75 -10.78 -8.07
CA LYS A 149 -0.49 -10.36 -7.45
C LYS A 149 -0.41 -8.86 -7.07
N THR A 150 -1.11 -7.98 -7.80
CA THR A 150 -1.22 -6.55 -7.47
C THR A 150 -2.27 -6.24 -6.38
N GLY A 151 -2.73 -7.24 -5.63
CA GLY A 151 -3.90 -7.17 -4.75
C GLY A 151 -5.13 -7.71 -5.45
N LEU A 152 -5.79 -6.92 -6.29
CA LEU A 152 -7.07 -7.31 -6.88
C LEU A 152 -7.21 -6.79 -8.31
N HIS A 153 -7.85 -7.57 -9.19
CA HIS A 153 -8.33 -7.04 -10.46
C HIS A 153 -9.43 -6.00 -10.22
N GLN A 154 -9.13 -4.73 -10.50
CA GLN A 154 -10.03 -3.59 -10.27
C GLN A 154 -11.37 -3.69 -11.01
N LYS A 155 -11.38 -4.37 -12.16
CA LYS A 155 -12.59 -4.67 -12.90
C LYS A 155 -13.12 -6.03 -12.46
N PHE A 156 -14.39 -6.07 -12.08
CA PHE A 156 -15.08 -7.33 -11.77
C PHE A 156 -14.98 -8.30 -12.97
N SER A 157 -14.75 -9.58 -12.68
CA SER A 157 -14.75 -10.65 -13.68
C SER A 157 -16.17 -11.07 -14.04
N GLN A 158 -17.10 -10.98 -13.08
CA GLN A 158 -18.50 -11.31 -13.27
C GLN A 158 -19.43 -10.39 -12.49
N ARG A 159 -20.56 -10.03 -13.12
CA ARG A 159 -21.67 -9.32 -12.49
C ARG A 159 -22.94 -10.14 -12.65
N ILE A 160 -23.52 -10.57 -11.54
CA ILE A 160 -24.66 -11.49 -11.49
C ILE A 160 -25.88 -10.70 -11.04
N VAL A 161 -26.83 -10.47 -11.96
CA VAL A 161 -28.06 -9.71 -11.69
C VAL A 161 -29.17 -10.66 -11.28
N GLY A 162 -29.86 -10.36 -10.17
CA GLY A 162 -30.98 -11.19 -9.71
C GLY A 162 -32.04 -11.39 -10.79
N SER A 163 -32.34 -10.36 -11.59
CA SER A 163 -33.33 -10.43 -12.67
C SER A 163 -33.00 -11.42 -13.80
N ASP A 164 -31.72 -11.74 -13.99
CA ASP A 164 -31.26 -12.69 -15.01
C ASP A 164 -31.48 -14.14 -14.56
N ILE A 165 -31.59 -14.35 -13.24
CA ILE A 165 -31.92 -15.63 -12.62
C ILE A 165 -33.43 -15.76 -12.48
N ASP A 166 -34.05 -14.82 -11.78
CA ASP A 166 -35.49 -14.76 -11.58
C ASP A 166 -35.93 -13.31 -11.27
N LYS A 167 -36.85 -12.78 -12.08
CA LYS A 167 -37.40 -11.42 -11.97
C LYS A 167 -38.12 -11.14 -10.64
N GLY A 168 -38.51 -12.19 -9.91
CA GLY A 168 -39.14 -12.12 -8.59
C GLY A 168 -38.18 -11.88 -7.43
N LEU A 169 -36.85 -12.01 -7.63
CA LEU A 169 -35.87 -11.80 -6.56
C LEU A 169 -35.86 -10.36 -6.07
N ARG A 170 -35.65 -10.18 -4.76
CA ARG A 170 -35.51 -8.88 -4.10
C ARG A 170 -34.42 -8.95 -3.04
N ALA A 171 -33.63 -7.88 -2.93
CA ALA A 171 -32.48 -7.82 -2.02
C ALA A 171 -31.44 -8.93 -2.28
N PHE A 172 -31.29 -9.38 -3.52
CA PHE A 172 -30.33 -10.40 -3.92
C PHE A 172 -28.89 -9.89 -3.71
N GLY A 173 -28.09 -10.62 -2.94
CA GLY A 173 -26.75 -10.18 -2.58
C GLY A 173 -26.68 -9.43 -1.24
N TYR A 174 -27.72 -9.48 -0.42
CA TYR A 174 -27.65 -8.91 0.94
C TYR A 174 -26.78 -9.74 1.88
N SER A 175 -26.69 -11.05 1.63
CA SER A 175 -25.86 -11.99 2.37
C SER A 175 -25.32 -13.04 1.40
N ILE A 176 -24.07 -13.45 1.58
CA ILE A 176 -23.41 -14.48 0.77
C ILE A 176 -22.75 -15.48 1.73
N SER A 177 -22.89 -16.78 1.46
CA SER A 177 -22.27 -17.82 2.28
C SER A 177 -20.76 -17.88 2.06
N PRO A 178 -19.98 -18.39 3.02
CA PRO A 178 -18.61 -18.80 2.77
C PRO A 178 -18.53 -19.81 1.60
N PRO A 179 -17.39 -19.84 0.89
CA PRO A 179 -17.15 -20.74 -0.23
C PRO A 179 -17.13 -22.20 0.22
N TRP A 180 -17.82 -23.06 -0.52
CA TRP A 180 -17.82 -24.51 -0.29
C TRP A 180 -18.13 -25.26 -1.58
N ASP A 181 -17.32 -26.26 -1.93
CA ASP A 181 -17.58 -27.16 -3.06
C ASP A 181 -18.73 -28.11 -2.72
N ILE A 182 -19.92 -27.88 -3.30
CA ILE A 182 -21.13 -28.65 -3.00
C ILE A 182 -21.31 -29.86 -3.92
N ASP A 183 -20.71 -29.84 -5.10
CA ASP A 183 -20.88 -30.87 -6.12
C ASP A 183 -19.62 -31.71 -6.38
N GLY A 184 -18.56 -31.48 -5.59
CA GLY A 184 -17.33 -32.26 -5.63
C GLY A 184 -16.48 -31.96 -6.85
N ASN A 185 -16.61 -30.77 -7.43
CA ASN A 185 -15.93 -30.40 -8.66
C ASN A 185 -14.56 -29.74 -8.44
N PHE A 186 -14.12 -29.61 -7.19
CA PHE A 186 -12.89 -28.95 -6.70
C PHE A 186 -12.87 -27.42 -6.79
N TYR A 187 -13.94 -26.80 -7.26
CA TYR A 187 -14.14 -25.36 -7.25
C TYR A 187 -15.20 -25.00 -6.21
N SER A 188 -14.99 -23.88 -5.51
CA SER A 188 -15.88 -23.50 -4.42
C SER A 188 -17.16 -22.85 -4.94
N ASP A 189 -18.31 -23.30 -4.45
CA ASP A 189 -19.62 -22.71 -4.76
C ASP A 189 -20.06 -21.71 -3.69
N MET A 190 -21.13 -20.98 -3.97
CA MET A 190 -21.69 -20.01 -3.03
C MET A 190 -23.22 -19.97 -3.06
N VAL A 191 -23.81 -19.61 -1.91
CA VAL A 191 -25.24 -19.34 -1.78
C VAL A 191 -25.45 -17.85 -1.54
N VAL A 192 -26.33 -17.25 -2.34
CA VAL A 192 -26.69 -15.83 -2.25
C VAL A 192 -28.09 -15.69 -1.67
N GLY A 193 -28.21 -14.94 -0.58
CA GLY A 193 -29.48 -14.61 0.05
C GLY A 193 -30.21 -13.46 -0.66
N ALA A 194 -31.53 -13.60 -0.78
CA ALA A 194 -32.46 -12.63 -1.34
C ALA A 194 -33.67 -12.49 -0.40
N PHE A 195 -33.40 -12.02 0.82
CA PHE A 195 -34.37 -12.03 1.92
C PHE A 195 -35.65 -11.23 1.62
N GLY A 196 -35.57 -10.19 0.76
CA GLY A 196 -36.74 -9.40 0.38
C GLY A 196 -37.77 -10.17 -0.45
N SER A 197 -37.43 -11.40 -0.85
CA SER A 197 -38.28 -12.33 -1.59
C SER A 197 -38.33 -13.72 -0.95
N ASP A 198 -37.90 -13.85 0.31
CA ASP A 198 -37.85 -15.11 1.07
C ASP A 198 -37.12 -16.25 0.35
N ARG A 199 -36.02 -15.92 -0.34
CA ARG A 199 -35.29 -16.84 -1.22
C ARG A 199 -33.79 -16.86 -0.97
N ALA A 200 -33.18 -17.99 -1.31
CA ALA A 200 -31.73 -18.17 -1.42
C ALA A 200 -31.42 -18.88 -2.76
N VAL A 201 -30.31 -18.51 -3.39
CA VAL A 201 -29.89 -19.02 -4.70
C VAL A 201 -28.53 -19.66 -4.58
N LEU A 202 -28.42 -20.94 -4.95
CA LEU A 202 -27.15 -21.64 -5.08
C LEU A 202 -26.53 -21.32 -6.44
N LEU A 203 -25.32 -20.78 -6.44
CA LEU A 203 -24.51 -20.52 -7.62
C LEU A 203 -23.34 -21.49 -7.62
N ARG A 204 -23.28 -22.33 -8.65
CA ARG A 204 -22.19 -23.29 -8.84
C ARG A 204 -21.13 -22.74 -9.79
N THR A 205 -19.88 -22.99 -9.45
CA THR A 205 -18.71 -22.60 -10.25
C THR A 205 -18.45 -23.60 -11.37
N ARG A 206 -17.71 -23.15 -12.40
CA ARG A 206 -17.40 -23.94 -13.58
C ARG A 206 -15.90 -24.25 -13.57
N PRO A 207 -15.47 -25.48 -13.92
CA PRO A 207 -14.06 -25.78 -14.06
C PRO A 207 -13.37 -24.84 -15.05
N VAL A 208 -12.19 -24.35 -14.69
CA VAL A 208 -11.41 -23.41 -15.50
C VAL A 208 -10.36 -24.18 -16.31
N LEU A 209 -10.34 -23.93 -17.61
CA LEU A 209 -9.42 -24.54 -18.57
C LEU A 209 -8.43 -23.50 -19.06
N ASP A 210 -7.15 -23.74 -18.77
CA ASP A 210 -6.03 -22.96 -19.28
C ASP A 210 -5.50 -23.55 -20.58
N LEU A 211 -5.45 -22.73 -21.63
CA LEU A 211 -4.93 -23.10 -22.94
C LEU A 211 -3.53 -22.54 -23.12
N HIS A 212 -2.59 -23.42 -23.43
CA HIS A 212 -1.21 -23.11 -23.75
C HIS A 212 -0.97 -23.41 -25.22
N ALA A 213 -0.32 -22.49 -25.92
CA ALA A 213 0.07 -22.68 -27.30
C ALA A 213 1.53 -22.26 -27.49
N ARG A 214 2.21 -22.95 -28.40
CA ARG A 214 3.53 -22.57 -28.88
C ARG A 214 3.61 -22.82 -30.38
N LEU A 215 4.44 -22.04 -31.06
CA LEU A 215 4.71 -22.23 -32.48
C LEU A 215 6.18 -22.60 -32.68
N ASP A 216 6.46 -23.88 -32.88
CA ASP A 216 7.83 -24.37 -33.06
C ASP A 216 8.30 -24.06 -34.49
N ILE A 217 9.20 -23.09 -34.65
CA ILE A 217 9.78 -22.68 -35.92
C ILE A 217 11.16 -23.32 -36.08
N MET A 218 11.40 -24.07 -37.16
CA MET A 218 12.67 -24.78 -37.37
C MET A 218 13.84 -23.84 -37.72
N SER A 219 13.56 -22.71 -38.37
CA SER A 219 14.54 -21.66 -38.70
C SER A 219 13.88 -20.30 -38.48
N SER A 220 14.41 -19.52 -37.54
CA SER A 220 13.97 -18.16 -37.21
C SER A 220 14.46 -17.11 -38.21
N VAL A 221 15.20 -17.52 -39.23
CA VAL A 221 15.69 -16.65 -40.30
C VAL A 221 15.48 -17.30 -41.67
N VAL A 222 15.21 -16.48 -42.69
CA VAL A 222 15.05 -16.89 -44.09
C VAL A 222 16.03 -16.14 -44.99
N SER A 223 16.69 -16.86 -45.88
CA SER A 223 17.54 -16.29 -46.93
C SER A 223 16.94 -16.57 -48.32
N TYR A 224 17.04 -15.61 -49.23
CA TYR A 224 16.67 -15.82 -50.64
C TYR A 224 17.65 -16.70 -51.41
N ASP A 225 18.86 -16.89 -50.90
CA ASP A 225 19.86 -17.77 -51.50
C ASP A 225 19.57 -19.25 -51.19
N LYS A 226 18.79 -19.52 -50.14
CA LYS A 226 18.37 -20.86 -49.71
C LYS A 226 16.97 -21.21 -50.24
N LEU A 227 16.92 -21.76 -51.44
CA LEU A 227 15.68 -22.15 -52.13
C LEU A 227 15.30 -23.63 -51.86
N ASP A 228 15.07 -23.97 -50.59
CA ASP A 228 14.88 -25.35 -50.13
C ASP A 228 13.50 -25.95 -50.47
N CYS A 229 12.56 -25.14 -50.95
CA CYS A 229 11.19 -25.54 -51.25
C CYS A 229 10.82 -25.29 -52.71
N THR A 230 9.89 -26.09 -53.24
CA THR A 230 9.37 -25.92 -54.61
C THR A 230 7.85 -25.83 -54.58
N HIS A 231 7.30 -24.80 -55.21
CA HIS A 231 5.86 -24.64 -55.41
C HIS A 231 5.56 -24.34 -56.89
N LYS A 232 4.66 -25.12 -57.51
CA LYS A 232 4.32 -25.03 -58.95
C LYS A 232 5.55 -25.04 -59.88
N GLY A 233 6.60 -25.78 -59.51
CA GLY A 233 7.85 -25.87 -60.27
C GLY A 233 8.80 -24.67 -60.12
N LYS A 234 8.48 -23.66 -59.29
CA LYS A 234 9.38 -22.58 -58.91
C LYS A 234 10.03 -22.89 -57.56
N ALA A 235 11.35 -22.80 -57.50
CA ALA A 235 12.11 -22.88 -56.25
C ALA A 235 11.92 -21.58 -55.46
N LEU A 236 11.56 -21.69 -54.18
CA LEU A 236 11.22 -20.58 -53.29
C LEU A 236 11.81 -20.82 -51.89
N PRO A 237 12.11 -19.74 -51.14
CA PRO A 237 12.39 -19.85 -49.72
C PRO A 237 11.13 -20.26 -48.94
N CYS A 238 11.32 -20.96 -47.83
CA CYS A 238 10.22 -21.43 -47.00
C CYS A 238 10.60 -21.53 -45.52
N ILE A 239 9.57 -21.52 -44.68
CA ILE A 239 9.63 -21.67 -43.24
C ILE A 239 8.86 -22.95 -42.88
N LYS A 240 9.38 -23.74 -41.94
CA LYS A 240 8.66 -24.87 -41.37
C LYS A 240 8.20 -24.52 -39.97
N ALA A 241 6.90 -24.52 -39.74
CA ALA A 241 6.28 -24.17 -38.47
C ALA A 241 5.35 -25.28 -37.97
N THR A 242 5.46 -25.62 -36.69
CA THR A 242 4.64 -26.68 -36.05
C THR A 242 3.86 -26.09 -34.88
N PRO A 243 2.55 -25.87 -35.02
CA PRO A 243 1.70 -25.47 -33.91
C PRO A 243 1.56 -26.61 -32.90
N CYS A 244 1.76 -26.30 -31.62
CA CYS A 244 1.52 -27.24 -30.52
C CYS A 244 0.62 -26.56 -29.49
N LEU A 245 -0.38 -27.30 -29.01
CA LEU A 245 -1.27 -26.83 -27.95
C LEU A 245 -1.32 -27.84 -26.81
N LYS A 246 -1.57 -27.34 -25.60
CA LYS A 246 -1.79 -28.10 -24.37
C LYS A 246 -2.92 -27.42 -23.60
N TYR A 247 -3.68 -28.19 -22.83
CA TYR A 247 -4.53 -27.60 -21.80
C TYR A 247 -4.23 -28.17 -20.43
N THR A 248 -4.49 -27.35 -19.42
CA THR A 248 -4.30 -27.65 -17.99
C THR A 248 -5.50 -27.16 -17.20
N GLY A 249 -5.66 -27.69 -16.00
CA GLY A 249 -6.72 -27.29 -15.07
C GLY A 249 -7.20 -28.46 -14.22
N ILE A 250 -8.09 -28.15 -13.28
CA ILE A 250 -8.57 -29.11 -12.27
C ILE A 250 -9.94 -29.64 -12.71
N ASN A 251 -10.18 -30.93 -12.50
CA ASN A 251 -11.47 -31.58 -12.79
C ASN A 251 -12.00 -31.35 -14.21
N LEU A 252 -11.08 -31.44 -15.18
CA LEU A 252 -11.38 -31.29 -16.60
C LEU A 252 -11.63 -32.65 -17.27
N PRO A 253 -12.34 -32.68 -18.41
CA PRO A 253 -12.45 -33.88 -19.21
C PRO A 253 -11.08 -34.33 -19.73
N THR A 254 -10.91 -35.63 -19.96
CA THR A 254 -9.65 -36.23 -20.45
C THR A 254 -9.28 -35.82 -21.88
N ALA A 255 -10.26 -35.33 -22.64
CA ALA A 255 -10.06 -34.81 -23.99
C ALA A 255 -10.98 -33.61 -24.23
N THR A 256 -10.50 -32.62 -24.99
CA THR A 256 -11.26 -31.42 -25.38
C THR A 256 -10.90 -31.03 -26.82
N GLU A 257 -11.89 -30.56 -27.58
CA GLU A 257 -11.67 -30.03 -28.92
C GLU A 257 -11.38 -28.52 -28.85
N VAL A 258 -10.31 -28.10 -29.52
CA VAL A 258 -9.89 -26.69 -29.64
C VAL A 258 -9.88 -26.30 -31.10
N VAL A 259 -10.35 -25.09 -31.39
CA VAL A 259 -10.26 -24.49 -32.72
C VAL A 259 -9.02 -23.60 -32.74
N MET A 260 -8.05 -23.94 -33.57
CA MET A 260 -6.87 -23.10 -33.82
C MET A 260 -6.92 -22.49 -35.21
N THR A 261 -6.32 -21.33 -35.36
CA THR A 261 -6.28 -20.59 -36.61
C THR A 261 -4.90 -19.96 -36.80
N LEU A 262 -4.16 -20.46 -37.78
CA LEU A 262 -2.85 -19.93 -38.17
C LEU A 262 -3.04 -18.84 -39.24
N SER A 263 -2.71 -17.61 -38.91
CA SER A 263 -2.72 -16.44 -39.79
C SER A 263 -1.29 -16.06 -40.16
N LEU A 264 -1.05 -15.81 -41.45
CA LEU A 264 0.28 -15.55 -41.98
C LEU A 264 0.51 -14.08 -42.32
N ASP A 265 1.73 -13.61 -41.99
CA ASP A 265 2.25 -12.25 -42.20
C ASP A 265 1.25 -11.16 -41.76
N THR A 266 0.84 -11.25 -40.49
CA THR A 266 -0.20 -10.38 -39.93
C THR A 266 0.23 -8.91 -39.88
N LEU A 267 1.53 -8.61 -39.79
CA LEU A 267 2.06 -7.25 -39.90
C LEU A 267 1.69 -6.57 -41.22
N GLU A 268 1.87 -7.24 -42.36
CA GLU A 268 1.51 -6.68 -43.67
C GLU A 268 -0.01 -6.56 -43.84
N ARG A 269 -0.76 -7.49 -43.26
CA ARG A 269 -2.24 -7.38 -43.24
C ARG A 269 -2.71 -6.15 -42.50
N HIS A 270 -2.09 -5.81 -41.38
CA HIS A 270 -2.39 -4.58 -40.63
C HIS A 270 -2.05 -3.33 -41.44
N ARG A 271 -1.01 -3.38 -42.29
CA ARG A 271 -0.68 -2.34 -43.28
C ARG A 271 -1.59 -2.33 -44.51
N LYS A 272 -2.53 -3.29 -44.61
CA LYS A 272 -3.40 -3.54 -45.78
C LYS A 272 -2.60 -3.89 -47.05
N GLU A 273 -1.41 -4.42 -46.88
CA GLU A 273 -0.59 -4.96 -47.96
C GLU A 273 -0.85 -6.45 -48.14
N ARG A 274 -0.36 -7.00 -49.26
CA ARG A 274 -0.48 -8.42 -49.53
C ARG A 274 0.53 -9.17 -48.65
N PRO A 275 0.10 -10.19 -47.87
CA PRO A 275 1.00 -11.05 -47.12
C PRO A 275 2.14 -11.60 -47.98
N ARG A 276 3.36 -11.58 -47.45
CA ARG A 276 4.54 -12.18 -48.08
C ARG A 276 4.56 -13.69 -47.88
N LEU A 277 3.85 -14.20 -46.89
CA LEU A 277 3.75 -15.62 -46.59
C LEU A 277 2.50 -16.26 -47.20
N PHE A 278 2.61 -17.53 -47.58
CA PHE A 278 1.46 -18.38 -47.93
C PHE A 278 1.71 -19.86 -47.65
N LEU A 279 0.60 -20.57 -47.45
CA LEU A 279 0.53 -22.02 -47.38
C LEU A 279 -0.13 -22.56 -48.65
N GLU A 280 0.14 -23.82 -48.95
CA GLU A 280 -0.64 -24.57 -49.93
C GLU A 280 -1.83 -25.24 -49.24
N ASP A 281 -3.03 -25.10 -49.81
CA ASP A 281 -4.25 -25.70 -49.27
C ASP A 281 -4.12 -27.24 -49.26
N PRO A 282 -4.18 -27.90 -48.07
CA PRO A 282 -4.05 -29.35 -47.98
C PRO A 282 -5.13 -30.10 -48.76
N SER A 283 -6.30 -29.47 -48.98
CA SER A 283 -7.43 -30.06 -49.71
C SER A 283 -7.40 -29.74 -51.21
N PHE A 284 -6.69 -28.69 -51.62
CA PHE A 284 -6.67 -28.19 -52.99
C PHE A 284 -5.23 -27.82 -53.42
N PRO A 285 -4.47 -28.78 -53.98
CA PRO A 285 -3.10 -28.54 -54.45
C PRO A 285 -3.02 -27.32 -55.39
N GLY A 286 -2.05 -26.45 -55.16
CA GLY A 286 -1.82 -25.22 -55.92
C GLY A 286 -2.65 -24.01 -55.50
N LYS A 287 -3.62 -24.14 -54.59
CA LYS A 287 -4.35 -23.00 -54.02
C LYS A 287 -3.57 -22.41 -52.85
N GLU A 288 -3.32 -21.10 -52.90
CA GLU A 288 -2.60 -20.38 -51.86
C GLU A 288 -3.56 -19.97 -50.74
N LEU A 289 -3.18 -20.26 -49.49
CA LEU A 289 -3.87 -19.83 -48.28
C LEU A 289 -2.99 -18.90 -47.48
N GLU A 290 -3.58 -17.86 -46.92
CA GLU A 290 -2.93 -16.94 -45.98
C GLU A 290 -3.44 -17.13 -44.55
N LYS A 291 -4.44 -17.99 -44.38
CA LYS A 291 -5.09 -18.33 -43.13
C LYS A 291 -5.57 -19.78 -43.18
N LEU A 292 -5.30 -20.55 -42.14
CA LEU A 292 -5.71 -21.94 -42.01
C LEU A 292 -6.34 -22.17 -40.64
N THR A 293 -7.60 -22.62 -40.62
CA THR A 293 -8.32 -22.99 -39.40
C THR A 293 -8.38 -24.52 -39.29
N THR A 294 -8.11 -25.05 -38.11
CA THR A 294 -8.06 -26.49 -37.85
C THR A 294 -8.65 -26.79 -36.48
N ARG A 295 -9.39 -27.89 -36.39
CA ARG A 295 -9.88 -28.45 -35.13
C ARG A 295 -8.89 -29.50 -34.65
N VAL A 296 -8.53 -29.42 -33.38
CA VAL A 296 -7.53 -30.29 -32.75
C VAL A 296 -8.15 -30.87 -31.49
N GLU A 297 -8.13 -32.19 -31.38
CA GLU A 297 -8.42 -32.86 -30.13
C GLU A 297 -7.16 -32.85 -29.26
N LEU A 298 -7.29 -32.30 -28.06
CA LEU A 298 -6.22 -32.23 -27.07
C LEU A 298 -6.50 -33.23 -25.96
N HIS A 299 -5.42 -33.69 -25.32
CA HIS A 299 -5.48 -34.47 -24.08
C HIS A 299 -4.87 -33.67 -22.92
N GLN A 300 -5.45 -33.83 -21.74
CA GLN A 300 -5.05 -33.08 -20.56
C GLN A 300 -3.56 -33.26 -20.25
N ASP A 301 -2.91 -32.16 -19.88
CA ASP A 301 -1.50 -32.10 -19.48
C ASP A 301 -0.49 -32.59 -20.53
N ARG A 302 -0.91 -32.73 -21.79
CA ARG A 302 -0.07 -33.22 -22.88
C ARG A 302 -0.03 -32.26 -24.05
N TRP A 303 1.18 -31.90 -24.46
CA TRP A 303 1.40 -31.19 -25.72
C TRP A 303 0.97 -32.05 -26.91
N SER A 304 0.04 -31.51 -27.70
CA SER A 304 -0.44 -32.09 -28.94
C SER A 304 -0.02 -31.17 -30.08
N CYS A 305 0.94 -31.62 -30.86
CA CYS A 305 1.45 -30.90 -32.02
C CYS A 305 0.71 -31.37 -33.28
N VAL A 306 0.24 -30.41 -34.07
CA VAL A 306 -0.33 -30.73 -35.39
C VAL A 306 0.81 -30.99 -36.39
N GLN A 307 0.46 -31.34 -37.63
CA GLN A 307 1.45 -31.53 -38.68
C GLN A 307 2.28 -30.26 -38.93
N THR A 308 3.57 -30.43 -39.20
CA THR A 308 4.44 -29.33 -39.60
C THR A 308 3.98 -28.75 -40.93
N TYR A 309 3.75 -27.44 -40.96
CA TYR A 309 3.37 -26.73 -42.15
C TYR A 309 4.58 -26.11 -42.85
N THR A 310 4.69 -26.34 -44.15
CA THR A 310 5.64 -25.63 -45.02
C THR A 310 4.99 -24.35 -45.52
N ILE A 311 5.56 -23.22 -45.12
CA ILE A 311 5.08 -21.87 -45.43
C ILE A 311 6.06 -21.25 -46.41
N PHE A 312 5.57 -20.85 -47.58
CA PHE A 312 6.38 -20.28 -48.65
C PHE A 312 6.47 -18.76 -48.50
N VAL A 313 7.63 -18.22 -48.87
CA VAL A 313 7.90 -16.78 -48.88
C VAL A 313 7.85 -16.26 -50.31
N ARG A 314 6.98 -15.28 -50.56
CA ARG A 314 6.91 -14.55 -51.84
C ARG A 314 8.11 -13.62 -51.93
N GLU A 315 8.62 -13.43 -53.14
CA GLU A 315 9.59 -12.37 -53.43
C GLU A 315 8.99 -11.01 -53.05
N THR A 316 9.68 -10.29 -52.17
CA THR A 316 9.29 -8.96 -51.71
C THR A 316 10.51 -8.04 -51.67
N ARG A 317 10.25 -6.73 -51.70
CA ARG A 317 11.28 -5.71 -51.45
C ARG A 317 11.42 -5.40 -49.96
N ASP A 318 10.38 -5.66 -49.17
CA ASP A 318 10.43 -5.48 -47.72
C ASP A 318 11.04 -6.70 -47.05
N VAL A 319 12.36 -6.65 -46.90
CA VAL A 319 13.20 -7.63 -46.20
C VAL A 319 13.59 -7.15 -44.79
N ILE A 320 13.09 -5.99 -44.38
CA ILE A 320 13.40 -5.39 -43.08
C ILE A 320 12.32 -5.76 -42.06
N THR A 321 11.04 -5.66 -42.45
CA THR A 321 9.94 -6.02 -41.55
C THR A 321 9.94 -7.54 -41.33
N PRO A 322 9.94 -8.04 -40.09
CA PRO A 322 9.91 -9.49 -39.83
C PRO A 322 8.63 -10.12 -40.35
N LEU A 323 8.69 -11.41 -40.68
CA LEU A 323 7.57 -12.23 -41.10
C LEU A 323 6.85 -12.74 -39.84
N GLN A 324 5.62 -12.27 -39.60
CA GLN A 324 4.88 -12.61 -38.38
C GLN A 324 3.84 -13.71 -38.62
N LEU A 325 3.90 -14.77 -37.82
CA LEU A 325 2.91 -15.84 -37.77
C LEU A 325 2.11 -15.68 -36.48
N GLU A 326 0.78 -15.74 -36.60
CA GLU A 326 -0.14 -15.61 -35.46
C GLU A 326 -1.03 -16.85 -35.38
N LEU A 327 -1.02 -17.51 -34.23
CA LEU A 327 -1.82 -18.67 -33.90
C LEU A 327 -2.91 -18.25 -32.91
N ASP A 328 -4.12 -18.02 -33.41
CA ASP A 328 -5.31 -17.83 -32.58
C ASP A 328 -5.84 -19.19 -32.11
N TYR A 329 -6.29 -19.31 -30.86
CA TYR A 329 -6.88 -20.54 -30.33
C TYR A 329 -7.99 -20.27 -29.32
N ASP A 330 -9.03 -21.12 -29.36
CA ASP A 330 -10.13 -21.09 -28.39
C ASP A 330 -10.80 -22.47 -28.26
N ILE A 331 -11.48 -22.71 -27.14
CA ILE A 331 -12.26 -23.92 -26.90
C ILE A 331 -13.34 -24.02 -27.99
N ALA A 332 -13.50 -25.20 -28.60
CA ALA A 332 -14.56 -25.39 -29.57
C ALA A 332 -15.93 -25.14 -28.90
N PRO A 333 -16.88 -24.47 -29.58
CA PRO A 333 -18.19 -24.22 -29.01
C PRO A 333 -18.86 -25.54 -28.62
N ASN A 334 -19.23 -25.66 -27.34
CA ASN A 334 -19.82 -26.88 -26.79
C ASN A 334 -21.08 -27.30 -27.56
N VAL A 335 -21.19 -28.60 -27.84
CA VAL A 335 -22.43 -29.20 -28.31
C VAL A 335 -23.36 -29.41 -27.10
N PRO A 336 -24.60 -28.92 -27.10
CA PRO A 336 -25.53 -29.09 -25.98
C PRO A 336 -25.71 -30.58 -25.60
N GLY A 337 -25.57 -30.91 -24.31
CA GLY A 337 -25.82 -32.25 -23.76
C GLY A 337 -24.58 -33.11 -23.46
N MET A 338 -23.36 -32.58 -23.63
CA MET A 338 -22.12 -33.33 -23.39
C MET A 338 -21.56 -33.18 -21.95
N CYS A 339 -22.01 -32.17 -21.20
CA CYS A 339 -21.63 -31.88 -19.82
C CYS A 339 -22.77 -31.17 -19.08
N ASP A 340 -22.97 -31.47 -17.79
CA ASP A 340 -23.92 -30.75 -16.92
C ASP A 340 -23.38 -29.35 -16.58
N ILE A 341 -22.10 -29.25 -16.26
CA ILE A 341 -21.35 -27.99 -16.11
C ILE A 341 -20.13 -28.07 -17.02
N CYS A 342 -20.15 -27.30 -18.10
CA CYS A 342 -19.05 -27.33 -19.06
C CYS A 342 -17.90 -26.41 -18.63
N PRO A 343 -16.63 -26.82 -18.84
CA PRO A 343 -15.49 -25.98 -18.54
C PRO A 343 -15.58 -24.61 -19.23
N ILE A 344 -14.95 -23.62 -18.62
CA ILE A 344 -14.80 -22.28 -19.17
C ILE A 344 -13.32 -21.98 -19.39
N ARG A 345 -12.98 -21.29 -20.46
CA ARG A 345 -11.60 -20.83 -20.68
C ARG A 345 -11.22 -19.85 -19.58
N ASN A 346 -9.98 -19.92 -19.09
CA ASN A 346 -9.42 -18.88 -18.24
C ASN A 346 -9.57 -17.50 -18.91
N MET A 347 -10.22 -16.57 -18.21
CA MET A 347 -10.48 -15.22 -18.73
C MET A 347 -9.20 -14.42 -18.94
N TYR A 348 -8.20 -14.63 -18.08
CA TYR A 348 -6.93 -13.92 -18.06
C TYR A 348 -5.84 -14.62 -18.89
N GLY A 349 -6.08 -15.87 -19.30
CA GLY A 349 -5.18 -16.62 -20.17
C GLY A 349 -5.09 -16.04 -21.58
N ALA A 350 -3.95 -16.24 -22.23
CA ALA A 350 -3.71 -15.83 -23.61
C ALA A 350 -4.66 -16.57 -24.58
N THR A 351 -4.96 -15.93 -25.71
CA THR A 351 -5.78 -16.51 -26.80
C THR A 351 -5.05 -16.56 -28.13
N LYS A 352 -3.80 -16.10 -28.12
CA LYS A 352 -2.97 -15.89 -29.30
C LYS A 352 -1.55 -16.21 -28.94
N GLU A 353 -0.86 -16.85 -29.87
CA GLU A 353 0.59 -17.03 -29.83
C GLU A 353 1.19 -16.44 -31.10
N ILE A 354 2.27 -15.68 -30.96
CA ILE A 354 2.88 -14.95 -32.06
C ILE A 354 4.33 -15.39 -32.16
N ALA A 355 4.77 -15.70 -33.37
CA ALA A 355 6.16 -15.93 -33.66
C ALA A 355 6.61 -15.09 -34.85
N GLN A 356 7.89 -14.73 -34.86
CA GLN A 356 8.48 -13.87 -35.88
C GLN A 356 9.69 -14.56 -36.51
N VAL A 357 9.88 -14.30 -37.79
CA VAL A 357 11.00 -14.81 -38.59
C VAL A 357 11.65 -13.64 -39.33
N GLY A 358 12.97 -13.51 -39.19
CA GLY A 358 13.75 -12.47 -39.85
C GLY A 358 14.19 -12.86 -41.27
N PHE A 359 14.82 -11.91 -41.96
CA PHE A 359 15.54 -12.18 -43.20
C PHE A 359 17.05 -12.06 -42.95
N ASP A 360 17.84 -12.98 -43.49
CA ASP A 360 19.30 -12.85 -43.52
C ASP A 360 19.66 -11.85 -44.63
N THR A 361 20.05 -10.64 -44.25
CA THR A 361 20.58 -9.63 -45.18
C THR A 361 21.95 -9.15 -44.72
N ASP A 362 22.88 -8.95 -45.65
CA ASP A 362 24.24 -8.46 -45.39
C ASP A 362 25.18 -9.40 -44.59
N CYS A 363 24.93 -10.71 -44.66
CA CYS A 363 25.68 -11.79 -43.96
C CYS A 363 26.96 -12.28 -44.67
N GLY A 364 27.69 -11.41 -45.35
CA GLY A 364 28.93 -11.82 -46.03
C GLY A 364 28.76 -12.83 -47.18
N HIS A 365 29.77 -13.66 -47.42
CA HIS A 365 29.86 -14.57 -48.58
C HIS A 365 29.31 -15.98 -48.34
N ASP A 366 29.20 -16.39 -47.08
CA ASP A 366 28.67 -17.68 -46.66
C ASP A 366 27.14 -17.63 -46.39
N GLY A 367 26.56 -16.43 -46.37
CA GLY A 367 25.11 -16.23 -46.29
C GLY A 367 24.53 -16.66 -44.93
N VAL A 368 25.34 -16.58 -43.87
CA VAL A 368 24.96 -16.88 -42.48
C VAL A 368 25.47 -15.76 -41.60
N CYS A 369 24.58 -14.96 -41.01
CA CYS A 369 24.99 -13.83 -40.20
C CYS A 369 25.57 -14.31 -38.87
N THR A 370 26.87 -14.06 -38.67
CA THR A 370 27.55 -14.31 -37.38
C THR A 370 27.67 -13.04 -36.55
N SER A 371 26.82 -12.87 -35.54
CA SER A 371 26.82 -11.71 -34.63
C SER A 371 27.76 -11.91 -33.42
N ASP A 372 28.09 -10.81 -32.76
CA ASP A 372 28.89 -10.76 -31.52
C ASP A 372 28.31 -9.65 -30.64
N LEU A 373 27.35 -10.01 -29.80
CA LEU A 373 26.66 -9.07 -28.93
C LEU A 373 27.52 -8.80 -27.69
N GLN A 374 27.50 -7.56 -27.20
CA GLN A 374 28.17 -7.17 -25.95
C GLN A 374 27.22 -6.34 -25.12
N LEU A 375 26.84 -6.88 -23.96
CA LEU A 375 25.90 -6.29 -23.03
C LEU A 375 26.62 -5.65 -21.84
N GLN A 376 26.23 -4.41 -21.51
CA GLN A 376 26.56 -3.78 -20.25
C GLN A 376 25.27 -3.28 -19.60
N ALA A 377 25.10 -3.52 -18.31
CA ALA A 377 23.94 -3.05 -17.57
C ALA A 377 24.31 -2.65 -16.14
N HIS A 378 23.71 -1.58 -15.63
CA HIS A 378 23.92 -1.12 -14.25
C HIS A 378 22.69 -0.39 -13.72
N ALA A 379 22.49 -0.46 -12.41
CA ALA A 379 21.42 0.27 -11.73
C ALA A 379 21.82 1.73 -11.49
N ILE A 380 20.85 2.63 -11.65
CA ILE A 380 20.93 4.07 -11.44
C ILE A 380 19.87 4.43 -10.40
N PHE A 381 20.31 5.10 -9.33
CA PHE A 381 19.46 5.54 -8.24
C PHE A 381 19.27 7.06 -8.31
N ASP A 382 18.04 7.53 -8.10
CA ASP A 382 17.72 8.97 -8.04
C ASP A 382 18.04 9.52 -6.63
N ASN A 383 19.29 9.38 -6.20
CA ASN A 383 19.76 9.88 -4.92
C ASN A 383 20.61 11.13 -5.15
N GLN A 384 20.18 12.26 -4.58
CA GLN A 384 20.89 13.54 -4.68
C GLN A 384 22.30 13.52 -4.06
N ASP A 385 22.60 12.50 -3.24
CA ASP A 385 23.85 12.36 -2.49
C ASP A 385 24.89 11.41 -3.15
N GLY A 386 24.57 10.81 -4.30
CA GLY A 386 25.48 9.87 -4.99
C GLY A 386 25.56 8.47 -4.35
N ASP A 387 24.61 8.13 -3.47
CA ASP A 387 24.50 6.80 -2.85
C ASP A 387 24.09 5.73 -3.88
N GLU A 388 24.86 4.63 -3.94
CA GLU A 388 24.61 3.45 -4.80
C GLU A 388 23.56 2.47 -4.23
N ARG A 389 22.66 2.95 -3.36
CA ARG A 389 21.65 2.13 -2.66
C ARG A 389 20.24 2.58 -2.94
N LEU A 390 19.31 1.65 -3.07
CA LEU A 390 17.89 1.94 -3.20
C LEU A 390 17.30 2.24 -1.82
N LEU A 391 16.91 3.50 -1.61
CA LEU A 391 16.19 3.91 -0.41
C LEU A 391 14.74 3.43 -0.48
N ILE A 392 14.35 2.54 0.45
CA ILE A 392 12.94 2.16 0.62
C ILE A 392 12.22 3.33 1.28
N ASN A 393 11.51 4.11 0.50
CA ASN A 393 10.75 5.29 0.93
C ASN A 393 9.31 5.20 0.41
N ASP A 394 8.51 6.27 0.53
CA ASP A 394 7.13 6.28 0.04
C ASP A 394 7.01 6.21 -1.50
N SER A 395 8.12 6.30 -2.26
CA SER A 395 8.16 6.20 -3.73
C SER A 395 9.52 5.67 -4.23
N PRO A 396 9.85 4.38 -3.95
CA PRO A 396 11.18 3.85 -4.22
C PRO A 396 11.27 3.48 -5.70
N ILE A 397 11.89 4.36 -6.48
CA ILE A 397 12.06 4.23 -7.94
C ILE A 397 13.55 4.16 -8.24
N PHE A 398 13.92 3.25 -9.14
CA PHE A 398 15.27 3.19 -9.71
C PHE A 398 15.20 2.80 -11.19
N GLU A 399 16.30 3.00 -11.90
CA GLU A 399 16.41 2.73 -13.32
C GLU A 399 17.56 1.76 -13.59
N VAL A 400 17.41 0.88 -14.56
CA VAL A 400 18.49 0.03 -15.06
C VAL A 400 18.87 0.54 -16.44
N GLU A 401 20.08 1.09 -16.58
CA GLU A 401 20.62 1.49 -17.89
C GLU A 401 21.27 0.29 -18.55
N ILE A 402 20.81 -0.01 -19.77
CA ILE A 402 21.25 -1.12 -20.60
C ILE A 402 21.93 -0.54 -21.84
N ARG A 403 23.11 -1.07 -22.15
CA ARG A 403 23.90 -0.75 -23.34
C ARG A 403 24.20 -2.04 -24.08
N LEU A 404 23.86 -2.08 -25.36
CA LEU A 404 24.11 -3.23 -26.23
C LEU A 404 24.87 -2.77 -27.48
N LEU A 405 25.98 -3.46 -27.76
CA LEU A 405 26.79 -3.28 -28.95
C LEU A 405 26.85 -4.59 -29.73
N ASN A 406 26.95 -4.52 -31.06
CA ASN A 406 27.20 -5.68 -31.90
C ASN A 406 28.52 -5.50 -32.67
N LEU A 407 29.55 -6.26 -32.32
CA LEU A 407 30.87 -6.19 -32.95
C LEU A 407 31.01 -7.11 -34.18
N GLY A 408 30.07 -8.03 -34.37
CA GLY A 408 30.07 -9.03 -35.44
C GLY A 408 29.39 -8.55 -36.71
N GLU A 409 28.68 -9.44 -37.40
CA GLU A 409 27.77 -9.11 -38.49
C GLU A 409 26.38 -8.74 -37.98
N THR A 410 25.49 -8.33 -38.88
CA THR A 410 24.14 -7.89 -38.55
C THR A 410 23.37 -8.91 -37.71
N ALA A 411 22.79 -8.47 -36.59
CA ALA A 411 21.99 -9.30 -35.70
C ALA A 411 20.50 -9.08 -35.96
N PHE A 412 19.76 -10.18 -36.13
CA PHE A 412 18.31 -10.17 -36.38
C PHE A 412 17.52 -10.73 -35.20
N LEU A 413 16.30 -10.24 -35.03
CA LEU A 413 15.41 -10.51 -33.90
C LEU A 413 16.15 -10.38 -32.55
N THR A 414 16.86 -9.26 -32.38
CA THR A 414 17.63 -8.99 -31.16
C THR A 414 16.72 -8.44 -30.07
N TYR A 415 16.73 -9.11 -28.90
CA TYR A 415 15.97 -8.71 -27.73
C TYR A 415 16.82 -8.82 -26.47
N VAL A 416 16.43 -8.07 -25.44
CA VAL A 416 17.02 -8.14 -24.11
C VAL A 416 15.98 -8.64 -23.13
N ILE A 417 16.32 -9.66 -22.36
CA ILE A 417 15.52 -10.20 -21.27
C ILE A 417 16.06 -9.62 -19.96
N LEU A 418 15.16 -9.11 -19.11
CA LEU A 418 15.45 -8.79 -17.72
C LEU A 418 14.66 -9.73 -16.83
N ASP A 419 15.33 -10.59 -16.08
CA ASP A 419 14.72 -11.41 -15.03
C ASP A 419 14.94 -10.71 -13.68
N TYR A 420 13.86 -10.42 -12.97
CA TYR A 420 13.89 -9.68 -11.71
C TYR A 420 12.91 -10.25 -10.68
N PRO A 421 13.16 -10.02 -9.38
CA PRO A 421 12.31 -10.47 -8.30
C PRO A 421 10.92 -9.86 -8.40
N GLU A 422 9.93 -10.66 -8.04
CA GLU A 422 8.53 -10.33 -8.19
C GLU A 422 8.03 -9.16 -7.30
N GLU A 423 8.82 -8.79 -6.30
CA GLU A 423 8.61 -7.71 -5.34
C GLU A 423 8.79 -6.30 -5.96
N ILE A 424 9.50 -6.21 -7.09
CA ILE A 424 9.61 -4.96 -7.86
C ILE A 424 8.76 -5.01 -9.13
N GLY A 425 8.18 -3.87 -9.49
CA GLY A 425 7.33 -3.76 -10.67
C GLY A 425 7.98 -2.93 -11.77
N PHE A 426 7.87 -3.42 -13.00
CA PHE A 426 8.20 -2.65 -14.20
C PHE A 426 7.24 -1.46 -14.35
N SER A 427 7.80 -0.27 -14.56
CA SER A 427 7.02 0.96 -14.80
C SER A 427 6.97 1.31 -16.28
N ARG A 428 8.14 1.59 -16.87
CA ARG A 428 8.25 2.01 -18.27
C ARG A 428 9.69 1.88 -18.76
N VAL A 429 9.84 1.97 -20.08
CA VAL A 429 11.13 2.15 -20.74
C VAL A 429 11.30 3.60 -21.11
N GLU A 430 12.45 4.16 -20.77
CA GLU A 430 12.85 5.52 -21.13
C GLU A 430 13.96 5.47 -22.17
N ARG A 431 13.77 6.26 -23.24
CA ARG A 431 14.67 6.28 -24.40
C ARG A 431 15.70 7.37 -24.25
N VAL A 432 16.94 7.08 -24.63
CA VAL A 432 17.95 8.11 -24.89
C VAL A 432 17.63 8.76 -26.25
N HIS A 433 17.73 10.09 -26.33
CA HIS A 433 17.40 10.84 -27.55
C HIS A 433 18.24 10.37 -28.76
N GLY A 434 17.58 10.04 -29.87
CA GLY A 434 18.24 9.71 -31.15
C GLY A 434 18.37 8.22 -31.47
N GLN A 435 17.81 7.31 -30.66
CA GLN A 435 17.87 5.86 -30.90
C GLN A 435 16.54 5.23 -31.36
N SER A 436 16.65 4.03 -31.92
CA SER A 436 15.58 3.18 -32.46
C SER A 436 14.46 2.89 -31.43
N ALA A 437 13.25 2.63 -31.90
CA ALA A 437 12.07 2.52 -31.06
C ALA A 437 11.98 1.17 -30.32
N ILE A 438 12.48 1.10 -29.09
CA ILE A 438 12.41 -0.11 -28.28
C ILE A 438 10.97 -0.40 -27.84
N LYS A 439 10.58 -1.68 -27.91
CA LYS A 439 9.27 -2.17 -27.49
C LYS A 439 9.44 -3.37 -26.57
N CYS A 440 9.02 -3.22 -25.32
CA CYS A 440 8.98 -4.35 -24.39
C CYS A 440 7.57 -4.93 -24.28
N LEU A 441 7.50 -6.25 -24.18
CA LEU A 441 6.28 -6.97 -23.89
C LEU A 441 5.95 -6.84 -22.40
N PRO A 442 4.67 -6.93 -22.01
CA PRO A 442 4.31 -7.04 -20.60
C PRO A 442 5.09 -8.18 -19.93
N PRO A 443 5.59 -8.00 -18.69
CA PRO A 443 6.36 -9.01 -18.00
C PRO A 443 5.57 -10.32 -17.89
N LYS A 444 6.27 -11.46 -18.07
CA LYS A 444 5.71 -12.80 -17.89
C LYS A 444 6.29 -13.42 -16.62
N VAL A 445 5.50 -14.19 -15.88
CA VAL A 445 5.98 -15.00 -14.76
C VAL A 445 6.08 -16.45 -15.26
N PRO A 446 7.25 -17.09 -15.27
CA PRO A 446 7.39 -18.47 -15.70
C PRO A 446 6.66 -19.43 -14.74
N GLU A 447 5.70 -20.20 -15.26
CA GLU A 447 4.87 -21.17 -14.51
C GLU A 447 5.67 -22.23 -13.74
N ALA A 448 6.95 -22.43 -14.08
CA ALA A 448 7.82 -23.46 -13.51
C ALA A 448 8.94 -22.92 -12.60
N SER A 449 8.98 -21.61 -12.33
CA SER A 449 10.01 -21.05 -11.45
C SER A 449 9.61 -21.20 -9.98
N SER A 450 10.38 -21.99 -9.22
CA SER A 450 10.25 -22.06 -7.75
C SER A 450 10.66 -20.75 -7.08
N ASN A 451 11.44 -19.93 -7.79
CA ASN A 451 11.92 -18.64 -7.37
C ASN A 451 11.03 -17.62 -8.09
N LYS A 452 10.11 -16.97 -7.36
CA LYS A 452 9.17 -15.95 -7.84
C LYS A 452 9.90 -14.86 -8.66
N THR A 453 10.12 -15.08 -9.95
CA THR A 453 10.88 -14.18 -10.84
C THR A 453 10.02 -13.77 -12.02
N ALA A 454 9.92 -12.47 -12.29
CA ALA A 454 9.27 -11.92 -13.47
C ALA A 454 10.32 -11.68 -14.57
N SER A 455 9.92 -11.90 -15.83
CA SER A 455 10.77 -11.73 -16.99
C SER A 455 10.20 -10.66 -17.92
N LEU A 456 10.97 -9.60 -18.20
CA LEU A 456 10.64 -8.53 -19.13
C LEU A 456 11.45 -8.70 -20.41
N GLU A 457 10.76 -8.89 -21.52
CA GLU A 457 11.36 -9.06 -22.84
C GLU A 457 11.24 -7.77 -23.65
N CYS A 458 12.39 -7.21 -24.04
CA CYS A 458 12.52 -5.94 -24.77
C CYS A 458 13.08 -6.17 -26.17
N ASP A 459 12.24 -6.00 -27.20
CA ASP A 459 12.62 -6.03 -28.60
C ASP A 459 13.29 -4.71 -28.98
N LEU A 460 14.54 -4.80 -29.48
CA LEU A 460 15.35 -3.64 -29.88
C LEU A 460 15.07 -3.18 -31.31
N MET A 461 14.12 -3.82 -32.00
CA MET A 461 13.86 -3.72 -33.44
C MET A 461 15.07 -4.16 -34.27
N SER A 462 14.81 -5.04 -35.22
CA SER A 462 15.83 -5.60 -36.11
C SER A 462 15.86 -4.89 -37.45
N PRO A 463 17.00 -4.85 -38.15
CA PRO A 463 18.31 -5.41 -37.76
C PRO A 463 19.14 -4.48 -36.85
N LEU A 464 19.94 -5.07 -35.97
CA LEU A 464 21.02 -4.36 -35.26
C LEU A 464 22.30 -4.44 -36.09
N ALA A 465 22.78 -3.29 -36.58
CA ALA A 465 23.97 -3.22 -37.41
C ALA A 465 25.21 -3.75 -36.67
N GLY A 466 26.03 -4.54 -37.36
CA GLY A 466 27.26 -5.10 -36.80
C GLY A 466 28.46 -4.15 -36.84
N ARG A 467 29.65 -4.70 -36.54
CA ARG A 467 30.97 -4.05 -36.63
C ARG A 467 31.11 -2.79 -35.78
N GLY A 468 30.35 -2.71 -34.69
CA GLY A 468 30.34 -1.59 -33.75
C GLY A 468 29.82 -0.28 -34.35
N GLN A 469 29.00 -0.35 -35.40
CA GLN A 469 28.47 0.84 -36.06
C GLN A 469 27.33 1.53 -35.29
N GLU A 470 26.63 0.77 -34.43
CA GLU A 470 25.47 1.24 -33.67
C GLU A 470 25.54 0.71 -32.23
N GLU A 471 25.41 1.62 -31.25
CA GLU A 471 25.24 1.28 -29.82
C GLU A 471 23.80 1.63 -29.43
N VAL A 472 23.08 0.67 -28.85
CA VAL A 472 21.72 0.85 -28.35
C VAL A 472 21.75 1.04 -26.84
N VAL A 473 21.12 2.11 -26.34
CA VAL A 473 21.15 2.53 -24.93
C VAL A 473 19.76 2.93 -24.44
N PHE A 474 19.24 2.21 -23.45
CA PHE A 474 17.93 2.51 -22.90
C PHE A 474 17.85 2.25 -21.42
N LYS A 475 16.86 2.86 -20.78
CA LYS A 475 16.64 2.74 -19.35
C LYS A 475 15.32 2.05 -19.07
N VAL A 476 15.35 1.09 -18.16
CA VAL A 476 14.15 0.42 -17.66
C VAL A 476 13.88 0.93 -16.25
N ARG A 477 12.73 1.58 -16.04
CA ARG A 477 12.34 2.10 -14.73
C ARG A 477 11.55 1.07 -13.94
N PHE A 478 11.94 0.85 -12.69
CA PHE A 478 11.28 -0.03 -11.73
C PHE A 478 10.72 0.75 -10.54
N HIS A 479 9.68 0.20 -9.91
CA HIS A 479 9.18 0.64 -8.62
C HIS A 479 9.25 -0.49 -7.60
N ALA A 480 9.62 -0.18 -6.36
CA ALA A 480 9.88 -1.17 -5.31
C ALA A 480 8.88 -1.09 -4.14
N PHE A 481 7.60 -0.78 -4.41
CA PHE A 481 6.57 -0.61 -3.39
C PHE A 481 6.24 -1.88 -2.60
N SER A 482 6.45 -3.06 -3.20
CA SER A 482 6.11 -4.35 -2.59
C SER A 482 7.32 -5.04 -1.97
N VAL A 483 8.46 -4.36 -1.87
CA VAL A 483 9.68 -4.93 -1.28
C VAL A 483 9.50 -5.01 0.25
N PRO A 484 9.56 -6.21 0.85
CA PRO A 484 9.48 -6.36 2.29
C PRO A 484 10.64 -5.68 3.01
N PHE A 485 10.39 -5.16 4.21
CA PHE A 485 11.42 -4.44 4.99
C PHE A 485 12.57 -5.35 5.48
N HIS A 486 12.41 -6.67 5.44
CA HIS A 486 13.44 -7.62 5.84
C HIS A 486 14.47 -7.94 4.73
N MET A 487 14.23 -7.54 3.48
CA MET A 487 15.18 -7.74 2.37
C MET A 487 16.33 -6.71 2.39
N ASP A 488 17.54 -7.14 2.05
CA ASP A 488 18.77 -6.33 2.01
C ASP A 488 19.34 -6.12 0.60
N GLU A 489 19.04 -7.02 -0.34
CA GLU A 489 19.40 -6.88 -1.75
C GLU A 489 18.35 -7.46 -2.70
N LEU A 490 18.33 -6.94 -3.93
CA LEU A 490 17.59 -7.52 -5.06
C LEU A 490 18.57 -7.92 -6.16
N GLN A 491 18.29 -9.01 -6.86
CA GLN A 491 19.13 -9.49 -7.96
C GLN A 491 18.35 -9.39 -9.27
N ILE A 492 18.91 -8.70 -10.26
CA ILE A 492 18.35 -8.57 -11.61
C ILE A 492 19.34 -9.17 -12.60
N ASN A 493 18.89 -10.15 -13.36
CA ASN A 493 19.69 -10.76 -14.42
C ASN A 493 19.27 -10.13 -15.75
N VAL A 494 20.24 -9.69 -16.55
CA VAL A 494 20.01 -9.11 -17.87
C VAL A 494 20.73 -9.97 -18.90
N GLU A 495 20.00 -10.45 -19.90
CA GLU A 495 20.52 -11.28 -20.98
C GLU A 495 20.14 -10.72 -22.35
N ALA A 496 21.11 -10.59 -23.26
CA ALA A 496 20.87 -10.25 -24.66
C ALA A 496 20.82 -11.52 -25.52
N ARG A 497 19.84 -11.60 -26.43
CA ARG A 497 19.66 -12.73 -27.35
C ARG A 497 19.36 -12.25 -28.75
N THR A 498 19.71 -13.06 -29.73
CA THR A 498 19.45 -12.83 -31.16
C THR A 498 19.13 -14.14 -31.86
N ALA A 499 18.41 -14.07 -32.99
CA ALA A 499 18.20 -15.21 -33.88
C ALA A 499 19.43 -15.49 -34.77
N SER A 500 20.33 -14.51 -34.93
CA SER A 500 21.59 -14.70 -35.65
C SER A 500 22.51 -15.68 -34.94
N GLN A 501 23.45 -16.29 -35.67
CA GLN A 501 24.37 -17.25 -35.08
C GLN A 501 25.46 -16.52 -34.29
N GLU A 502 25.74 -16.98 -33.07
CA GLU A 502 26.84 -16.46 -32.27
C GLU A 502 27.75 -17.60 -31.81
N ALA A 503 29.05 -17.37 -31.90
CA ALA A 503 30.07 -18.36 -31.54
C ALA A 503 29.99 -18.71 -30.05
N GLU A 504 30.17 -19.98 -29.69
CA GLU A 504 29.99 -20.45 -28.30
C GLU A 504 30.89 -19.75 -27.26
N GLY A 505 32.02 -19.16 -27.69
CA GLY A 505 32.94 -18.42 -26.80
C GLY A 505 32.62 -16.94 -26.59
N LEU A 506 31.65 -16.38 -27.32
CA LEU A 506 31.26 -14.96 -27.31
C LEU A 506 29.87 -14.74 -26.70
N ARG A 507 29.33 -15.75 -26.01
CA ARG A 507 28.00 -15.64 -25.37
C ARG A 507 28.06 -15.17 -23.93
N SER A 508 29.24 -15.19 -23.31
CA SER A 508 29.38 -14.86 -21.89
C SER A 508 29.24 -13.37 -21.58
N ASP A 509 29.54 -12.52 -22.55
CA ASP A 509 29.38 -11.05 -22.50
C ASP A 509 27.98 -10.58 -22.91
N ASN A 510 27.06 -11.51 -23.16
CA ASN A 510 25.63 -11.22 -23.33
C ASN A 510 24.84 -11.23 -22.04
N TYR A 511 25.52 -11.43 -20.90
CA TYR A 511 24.88 -11.64 -19.61
C TYR A 511 25.48 -10.75 -18.53
N VAL A 512 24.62 -10.07 -17.77
CA VAL A 512 25.01 -9.20 -16.65
C VAL A 512 24.08 -9.44 -15.47
N ASN A 513 24.67 -9.68 -14.29
CA ASN A 513 23.95 -9.69 -13.02
C ASN A 513 24.12 -8.36 -12.31
N ILE A 514 22.99 -7.76 -11.92
CA ILE A 514 22.92 -6.51 -11.18
C ILE A 514 22.43 -6.82 -9.78
N THR A 515 23.20 -6.43 -8.78
CA THR A 515 22.77 -6.45 -7.38
C THR A 515 22.35 -5.04 -6.98
N VAL A 516 21.11 -4.90 -6.51
CA VAL A 516 20.54 -3.65 -6.02
C VAL A 516 20.47 -3.71 -4.50
N PRO A 517 21.39 -3.06 -3.77
CA PRO A 517 21.36 -3.03 -2.32
C PRO A 517 20.22 -2.13 -1.81
N LEU A 518 19.51 -2.59 -0.79
CA LEU A 518 18.36 -1.94 -0.17
C LEU A 518 18.76 -1.25 1.13
N GLU A 519 18.18 -0.08 1.40
CA GLU A 519 18.38 0.63 2.66
C GLU A 519 17.10 1.35 3.13
N ILE A 520 16.74 1.15 4.40
CA ILE A 520 15.70 1.91 5.09
C ILE A 520 16.41 2.94 5.95
N ARG A 521 16.29 4.21 5.57
CA ARG A 521 16.98 5.32 6.23
C ARG A 521 16.00 6.15 7.04
N SER A 522 15.84 5.80 8.31
CA SER A 522 14.91 6.48 9.20
C SER A 522 15.61 7.52 10.09
N HIS A 523 14.94 8.66 10.31
CA HIS A 523 15.41 9.73 11.18
C HIS A 523 14.29 10.12 12.13
N VAL A 524 14.08 9.29 13.14
CA VAL A 524 13.05 9.51 14.17
C VAL A 524 13.60 10.38 15.29
N LYS A 525 12.91 11.49 15.58
CA LYS A 525 13.20 12.33 16.74
C LYS A 525 12.13 12.17 17.81
N LEU A 526 12.59 12.10 19.05
CA LEU A 526 11.74 12.05 20.23
C LEU A 526 11.77 13.40 20.95
N TYR A 527 10.66 14.12 20.93
CA TYR A 527 10.47 15.36 21.68
C TYR A 527 9.72 15.09 22.97
N SER A 528 9.91 15.95 23.98
CA SER A 528 9.12 15.87 25.20
C SER A 528 8.85 17.22 25.86
N ILE A 529 7.69 17.37 26.49
CA ILE A 529 7.26 18.60 27.16
C ILE A 529 6.35 18.30 28.37
N SER A 530 6.48 19.09 29.44
CA SER A 530 5.57 19.07 30.59
C SER A 530 4.57 20.21 30.49
N LEU A 531 3.28 19.92 30.70
CA LEU A 531 2.18 20.88 30.68
C LEU A 531 1.38 20.81 32.00
N PRO A 532 1.44 21.84 32.87
CA PRO A 532 2.36 22.98 32.79
C PRO A 532 3.82 22.55 33.07
N GLY A 533 4.79 23.30 32.55
CA GLY A 533 6.21 23.04 32.83
C GLY A 533 6.59 23.37 34.28
N GLN A 534 5.86 24.30 34.91
CA GLN A 534 6.07 24.71 36.28
C GLN A 534 4.74 24.83 37.02
N VAL A 535 4.70 24.29 38.24
CA VAL A 535 3.57 24.38 39.16
C VAL A 535 4.00 25.17 40.39
N GLN A 536 3.20 26.16 40.77
CA GLN A 536 3.46 27.01 41.93
C GLN A 536 2.55 26.63 43.10
N PHE A 537 3.14 26.40 44.28
CA PHE A 537 2.43 26.12 45.51
C PHE A 537 2.42 27.32 46.46
N PRO A 538 1.27 27.68 47.05
CA PRO A 538 1.28 28.61 48.18
C PRO A 538 1.99 27.97 49.38
N TYR A 539 2.84 28.74 50.08
CA TYR A 539 3.51 28.25 51.28
C TYR A 539 2.49 28.08 52.42
N MET A 540 2.11 26.84 52.72
CA MET A 540 1.13 26.52 53.78
C MET A 540 1.85 26.33 55.13
N ARG A 541 1.53 27.15 56.14
CA ARG A 541 2.13 27.03 57.49
C ARG A 541 1.46 25.98 58.38
N GLN A 542 0.30 25.46 58.01
CA GLN A 542 -0.47 24.49 58.79
C GLN A 542 -0.62 23.18 58.03
N THR A 543 -0.37 22.06 58.71
CA THR A 543 -0.70 20.71 58.26
C THR A 543 -2.21 20.51 58.31
N TYR A 544 -2.90 21.07 57.32
CA TYR A 544 -4.27 20.68 57.03
C TYR A 544 -4.23 19.36 56.26
N ASN A 545 -5.10 18.41 56.63
CA ASN A 545 -5.23 17.12 55.95
C ASN A 545 -5.97 17.33 54.62
N ASP A 546 -5.31 18.04 53.71
CA ASP A 546 -5.82 18.39 52.39
C ASP A 546 -5.37 17.34 51.37
N ASP A 547 -6.31 16.48 50.96
CA ASP A 547 -6.11 15.49 49.88
C ASP A 547 -6.13 16.14 48.49
N SER A 548 -5.90 17.45 48.38
CA SER A 548 -5.84 18.10 47.07
C SER A 548 -4.66 17.60 46.23
N HIS A 549 -4.93 17.46 44.94
CA HIS A 549 -3.98 16.99 43.93
C HIS A 549 -3.90 17.99 42.78
N ILE A 550 -2.80 17.94 42.04
CA ILE A 550 -2.60 18.69 40.80
C ILE A 550 -2.26 17.68 39.70
N SER A 551 -2.87 17.86 38.54
CA SER A 551 -2.56 17.07 37.36
C SER A 551 -1.54 17.81 36.50
N VAL A 552 -0.50 17.09 36.08
CA VAL A 552 0.52 17.55 35.14
C VAL A 552 0.54 16.55 33.99
N THR A 553 0.61 17.04 32.76
CA THR A 553 0.65 16.20 31.56
C THR A 553 2.07 16.17 31.03
N HIS A 554 2.66 14.98 30.92
CA HIS A 554 3.93 14.80 30.21
C HIS A 554 3.62 14.32 28.80
N GLN A 555 4.03 15.08 27.79
CA GLN A 555 3.81 14.78 26.39
C GLN A 555 5.12 14.36 25.74
N TYR A 556 5.05 13.32 24.93
CA TYR A 556 6.14 12.76 24.16
C TYR A 556 5.73 12.67 22.70
N THR A 557 6.50 13.28 21.80
CA THR A 557 6.22 13.26 20.37
C THR A 557 7.29 12.49 19.64
N VAL A 558 6.93 11.38 19.01
CA VAL A 558 7.78 10.65 18.06
C VAL A 558 7.52 11.22 16.68
N HIS A 559 8.54 11.72 15.99
CA HIS A 559 8.39 12.35 14.67
C HIS A 559 9.41 11.76 13.70
N ASN A 560 8.94 11.22 12.57
CA ASN A 560 9.82 10.72 11.53
C ASN A 560 10.19 11.83 10.53
N LEU A 561 11.41 12.34 10.62
CA LEU A 561 12.00 13.32 9.69
C LEU A 561 12.81 12.64 8.58
N GLY A 562 12.84 11.31 8.55
CA GLY A 562 13.64 10.53 7.61
C GLY A 562 13.01 10.47 6.22
N PRO A 563 13.83 10.21 5.18
CA PRO A 563 13.32 9.92 3.86
C PRO A 563 12.52 8.61 3.82
N SER A 564 12.85 7.63 4.67
CA SER A 564 12.17 6.33 4.77
C SER A 564 11.18 6.27 5.94
N PRO A 565 10.12 5.45 5.83
CA PRO A 565 9.21 5.19 6.94
C PRO A 565 9.93 4.52 8.12
N PHE A 566 9.38 4.68 9.32
CA PHE A 566 9.78 3.93 10.51
C PHE A 566 8.89 2.68 10.62
N PRO A 567 9.46 1.45 10.48
CA PRO A 567 8.64 0.23 10.40
C PRO A 567 7.83 -0.05 11.66
N HIS A 568 8.52 -0.16 12.80
CA HIS A 568 7.93 -0.29 14.14
C HIS A 568 9.00 -0.10 15.20
N GLY A 569 8.61 0.04 16.46
CA GLY A 569 9.53 0.02 17.59
C GLY A 569 8.81 0.11 18.93
N TYR A 570 9.55 0.33 20.01
CA TYR A 570 8.99 0.39 21.35
C TYR A 570 9.36 1.69 22.06
N LEU A 571 8.35 2.47 22.44
CA LEU A 571 8.53 3.67 23.26
C LEU A 571 8.31 3.32 24.73
N THR A 572 9.38 3.35 25.52
CA THR A 572 9.34 3.11 26.96
C THR A 572 9.48 4.41 27.72
N VAL A 573 8.44 4.81 28.46
CA VAL A 573 8.45 5.97 29.36
C VAL A 573 8.52 5.49 30.82
N THR A 574 9.54 5.91 31.55
CA THR A 574 9.67 5.64 32.99
C THR A 574 9.42 6.91 33.79
N LEU A 575 8.51 6.81 34.75
CA LEU A 575 8.18 7.88 35.70
C LEU A 575 8.34 7.41 37.15
N PRO A 576 8.70 8.29 38.09
CA PRO A 576 8.76 7.96 39.51
C PRO A 576 7.35 7.72 40.05
N HIS A 577 7.15 6.58 40.71
CA HIS A 577 5.90 6.20 41.34
C HIS A 577 6.06 6.16 42.86
N THR A 578 5.38 7.08 43.54
CA THR A 578 5.41 7.21 45.01
C THR A 578 4.00 7.47 45.53
N LYS A 579 3.81 7.44 46.86
CA LYS A 579 2.55 7.87 47.48
C LYS A 579 2.16 9.34 47.18
N TRP A 580 3.07 10.13 46.61
CA TRP A 580 2.89 11.55 46.29
C TRP A 580 2.76 11.83 44.79
N VAL A 581 3.26 10.93 43.94
CA VAL A 581 3.26 11.07 42.47
C VAL A 581 2.89 9.73 41.86
N TRP A 582 1.81 9.69 41.09
CA TRP A 582 1.40 8.48 40.38
C TRP A 582 0.82 8.83 39.00
N LEU A 583 0.89 7.86 38.09
CA LEU A 583 0.26 7.94 36.79
C LEU A 583 -1.25 7.66 36.94
N ASN A 584 -2.08 8.54 36.38
CA ASN A 584 -3.53 8.37 36.42
C ASN A 584 -4.07 7.78 35.11
N ASN A 585 -3.61 8.29 33.97
CA ASN A 585 -4.02 7.82 32.66
C ASN A 585 -2.93 8.05 31.61
N VAL A 586 -2.95 7.24 30.56
CA VAL A 586 -2.16 7.38 29.33
C VAL A 586 -3.14 7.64 28.19
N GLN A 587 -2.90 8.71 27.44
CA GLN A 587 -3.64 9.05 26.23
C GLN A 587 -2.66 9.10 25.08
N ALA A 588 -3.03 8.57 23.93
CA ALA A 588 -2.20 8.65 22.75
C ALA A 588 -3.02 9.09 21.55
N VAL A 589 -2.40 9.91 20.72
CA VAL A 589 -3.02 10.55 19.57
C VAL A 589 -1.97 10.55 18.45
N SER A 590 -2.29 9.96 17.30
CA SER A 590 -1.55 10.23 16.07
C SER A 590 -1.75 11.70 15.69
N GLY A 591 -0.68 12.38 15.26
CA GLY A 591 -0.74 13.76 14.78
C GLY A 591 -1.65 13.94 13.56
N ASN A 592 -1.61 15.10 12.90
CA ASN A 592 -2.49 15.50 11.77
C ASN A 592 -2.43 14.59 10.50
N SER A 593 -2.59 13.27 10.60
CA SER A 593 -2.63 12.31 9.49
C SER A 593 -3.99 11.62 9.42
N ALA A 594 -4.44 11.34 8.19
CA ALA A 594 -5.64 10.53 7.92
C ALA A 594 -5.44 9.05 8.31
N ASP A 595 -4.19 8.61 8.45
CA ASP A 595 -3.82 7.29 8.95
C ASP A 595 -3.48 7.36 10.44
N ASN A 596 -4.20 6.58 11.25
CA ASN A 596 -3.93 6.41 12.67
C ASN A 596 -2.76 5.43 12.83
N ILE A 597 -1.63 5.92 13.35
CA ILE A 597 -0.46 5.09 13.68
C ILE A 597 -0.88 4.09 14.77
N PRO A 598 -0.73 2.77 14.56
CA PRO A 598 -0.97 1.78 15.59
C PRO A 598 -0.14 2.05 16.84
N LEU A 599 -0.79 2.09 17.99
CA LEU A 599 -0.13 2.23 19.27
C LEU A 599 -0.85 1.40 20.30
N ASP A 600 -0.09 0.53 20.98
CA ASP A 600 -0.54 -0.16 22.16
C ASP A 600 0.40 0.13 23.32
N CYS A 601 -0.13 0.33 24.53
CA CYS A 601 0.65 0.76 25.69
C CYS A 601 0.29 -0.05 26.93
N GLU A 602 1.26 -0.79 27.45
CA GLU A 602 1.17 -1.49 28.72
C GLU A 602 1.74 -0.65 29.85
N VAL A 603 1.02 -0.60 30.98
CA VAL A 603 1.45 0.14 32.18
C VAL A 603 1.87 -0.84 33.27
N PHE A 604 3.18 -0.87 33.56
CA PHE A 604 3.75 -1.66 34.65
C PHE A 604 3.98 -0.77 35.87
N ASN A 605 3.19 -1.00 36.92
CA ASN A 605 3.34 -0.28 38.19
C ASN A 605 4.39 -0.93 39.11
N ALA A 606 5.06 -0.09 39.89
CA ALA A 606 5.94 -0.50 40.97
C ALA A 606 5.23 -1.45 41.95
N GLY A 607 5.65 -2.72 41.96
CA GLY A 607 5.10 -3.79 42.83
C GLY A 607 4.64 -5.06 42.10
N ALA A 608 4.60 -5.07 40.77
CA ALA A 608 4.18 -6.24 39.97
C ALA A 608 5.31 -7.24 39.66
N LEU A 609 6.59 -6.87 39.81
CA LEU A 609 7.72 -7.78 39.68
C LEU A 609 7.94 -8.55 41.00
N LYS A 610 7.26 -9.69 41.15
CA LYS A 610 7.65 -10.71 42.12
C LYS A 610 8.62 -11.70 41.46
N SER A 611 9.91 -11.57 41.71
CA SER A 611 10.79 -12.71 42.03
C SER A 611 12.21 -12.24 42.36
N ASP A 612 12.68 -12.72 43.52
CA ASP A 612 14.06 -13.07 43.82
C ASP A 612 15.16 -12.01 43.71
N GLN A 613 15.25 -11.18 44.75
CA GLN A 613 16.50 -11.06 45.54
C GLN A 613 16.20 -10.32 46.85
N LYS A 614 16.19 -11.08 47.95
CA LYS A 614 16.27 -10.53 49.31
C LYS A 614 17.74 -10.24 49.60
N GLU A 615 18.19 -9.00 49.50
CA GLU A 615 19.40 -8.56 50.21
C GLU A 615 19.27 -7.16 50.82
N ALA A 616 19.49 -7.14 52.14
CA ALA A 616 20.00 -6.09 53.01
C ALA A 616 19.38 -4.67 52.98
N MET A 617 18.34 -4.50 53.83
CA MET A 617 17.91 -3.21 54.36
C MET A 617 18.98 -2.64 55.31
N GLY A 618 19.66 -1.57 54.89
CA GLY A 618 20.43 -0.68 55.77
C GLY A 618 19.58 0.54 56.13
N ASP A 619 19.01 0.55 57.33
CA ASP A 619 18.33 1.71 57.93
C ASP A 619 19.29 2.90 58.04
N LYS A 620 19.23 3.84 57.08
CA LYS A 620 19.79 5.18 57.26
C LYS A 620 18.69 6.09 57.81
N LYS A 621 18.87 6.52 59.05
CA LYS A 621 18.11 7.62 59.69
C LYS A 621 18.09 8.85 58.76
N PRO A 622 16.95 9.57 58.63
CA PRO A 622 16.89 10.77 57.82
C PRO A 622 17.68 11.88 58.50
N ASN A 623 18.69 12.43 57.80
CA ASN A 623 19.35 13.66 58.20
C ASN A 623 18.29 14.80 58.28
N HIS A 624 18.43 15.63 59.30
CA HIS A 624 17.56 16.76 59.63
C HIS A 624 17.87 18.03 58.80
N GLU A 625 18.42 17.89 57.59
CA GLU A 625 18.75 19.03 56.74
C GLU A 625 17.67 19.22 55.67
N HIS A 626 17.12 20.43 55.61
CA HIS A 626 16.23 20.82 54.52
C HIS A 626 17.06 20.96 53.24
N SER A 627 16.63 20.31 52.16
CA SER A 627 17.28 20.48 50.87
C SER A 627 16.71 21.71 50.17
N THR A 628 17.59 22.56 49.64
CA THR A 628 17.17 23.72 48.85
C THR A 628 16.47 23.27 47.57
N SER A 629 16.99 22.23 46.90
CA SER A 629 16.36 21.60 45.73
C SER A 629 16.50 20.09 45.74
N ALA A 630 15.56 19.36 45.15
CA ALA A 630 15.67 17.92 44.98
C ALA A 630 15.12 17.46 43.62
N ASP A 631 15.59 16.29 43.18
CA ASP A 631 15.17 15.64 41.94
C ASP A 631 14.48 14.34 42.29
N LEU A 632 13.24 14.19 41.82
CA LEU A 632 12.51 12.94 41.88
C LEU A 632 12.72 12.21 40.56
N VAL A 633 13.67 11.30 40.57
CA VAL A 633 14.01 10.41 39.44
C VAL A 633 13.50 9.00 39.75
N CYS A 634 13.30 8.21 38.71
CA CYS A 634 12.95 6.80 38.82
C CYS A 634 14.06 5.98 39.53
N GLU A 635 13.73 5.34 40.67
CA GLU A 635 14.60 4.43 41.41
C GLU A 635 14.13 2.96 41.28
N PRO A 636 15.03 1.95 41.37
CA PRO A 636 14.67 0.54 41.24
C PRO A 636 13.54 0.13 42.20
N GLY A 637 12.43 -0.39 41.64
CA GLY A 637 11.26 -0.82 42.41
C GLY A 637 10.23 0.29 42.75
N HIS A 638 10.49 1.54 42.39
CA HIS A 638 9.61 2.70 42.64
C HIS A 638 9.29 3.49 41.36
N CYS A 639 9.16 2.81 40.23
CA CYS A 639 8.80 3.44 38.96
C CYS A 639 7.56 2.81 38.34
N THR A 640 6.76 3.64 37.70
CA THR A 640 5.80 3.19 36.71
C THR A 640 6.47 3.25 35.34
N ARG A 641 6.41 2.14 34.61
CA ARG A 641 6.90 2.04 33.24
C ARG A 641 5.69 1.94 32.32
N VAL A 642 5.60 2.84 31.36
CA VAL A 642 4.66 2.76 30.25
C VAL A 642 5.46 2.27 29.04
N HIS A 643 5.16 1.06 28.57
CA HIS A 643 5.84 0.45 27.44
C HIS A 643 4.86 0.40 26.28
N CYS A 644 5.17 1.12 25.21
CA CYS A 644 4.27 1.25 24.07
C CYS A 644 4.86 0.66 22.80
N TYR A 645 4.13 -0.24 22.13
CA TYR A 645 4.40 -0.62 20.76
C TYR A 645 4.03 0.53 19.82
N VAL A 646 5.00 1.04 19.08
CA VAL A 646 4.82 2.08 18.07
C VAL A 646 4.85 1.42 16.70
N GLY A 647 3.72 1.46 15.99
CA GLY A 647 3.61 0.91 14.65
C GLY A 647 4.24 1.79 13.57
N PHE A 648 3.84 1.52 12.33
CA PHE A 648 4.36 2.18 11.13
C PHE A 648 4.15 3.70 11.13
N ILE A 649 5.22 4.47 10.90
CA ILE A 649 5.19 5.93 10.80
C ILE A 649 5.77 6.37 9.45
N HIS A 650 4.93 6.92 8.57
CA HIS A 650 5.40 7.47 7.29
C HIS A 650 6.29 8.70 7.50
N ARG A 651 6.93 9.14 6.42
CA ARG A 651 7.67 10.39 6.41
C ARG A 651 6.80 11.57 6.86
N ASP A 652 7.40 12.45 7.66
CA ASP A 652 6.79 13.68 8.21
C ASP A 652 5.53 13.45 9.08
N GLN A 653 5.27 12.20 9.48
CA GLN A 653 4.22 11.87 10.45
C GLN A 653 4.77 11.88 11.88
N SER A 654 3.87 12.22 12.81
CA SER A 654 4.17 12.21 14.25
C SER A 654 3.12 11.48 15.06
N LEU A 655 3.56 10.89 16.15
CA LEU A 655 2.75 10.29 17.20
C LEU A 655 2.94 11.09 18.49
N LEU A 656 1.85 11.42 19.18
CA LEU A 656 1.84 12.12 20.48
C LEU A 656 1.33 11.20 21.58
N LEU A 657 2.19 10.88 22.55
CA LEU A 657 1.85 10.17 23.79
C LEU A 657 1.74 11.18 24.95
N SER A 658 0.60 11.23 25.61
CA SER A 658 0.28 12.12 26.74
C SER A 658 0.03 11.31 28.02
N LEU A 659 0.89 11.50 29.03
CA LEU A 659 0.78 10.87 30.34
C LEU A 659 0.24 11.86 31.36
N ASN A 660 -0.93 11.57 31.93
CA ASN A 660 -1.52 12.37 32.99
C ASN A 660 -0.98 11.93 34.36
N VAL A 661 -0.07 12.71 34.90
CA VAL A 661 0.59 12.47 36.19
C VAL A 661 -0.09 13.30 37.28
N THR A 662 -0.46 12.65 38.38
CA THR A 662 -1.08 13.32 39.53
C THR A 662 -0.04 13.53 40.64
N VAL A 663 -0.01 14.73 41.20
CA VAL A 663 0.94 15.15 42.23
C VAL A 663 0.18 15.69 43.45
N LYS A 664 0.45 15.12 44.63
CA LYS A 664 -0.07 15.62 45.91
C LYS A 664 0.59 16.95 46.28
N ARG A 665 -0.21 17.93 46.69
CA ARG A 665 0.29 19.28 47.02
C ARG A 665 1.29 19.30 48.18
N GLN A 666 1.19 18.35 49.09
CA GLN A 666 2.03 18.26 50.28
C GLN A 666 3.45 17.72 50.02
N ILE A 667 3.76 17.29 48.79
CA ILE A 667 5.02 16.63 48.45
C ILE A 667 6.27 17.42 48.88
N MET A 668 6.29 18.73 48.63
CA MET A 668 7.39 19.63 48.98
C MET A 668 7.63 19.70 50.50
N GLN A 669 6.56 19.71 51.28
CA GLN A 669 6.62 19.75 52.75
C GLN A 669 7.02 18.39 53.33
N ALA A 670 6.43 17.32 52.81
CA ALA A 670 6.71 15.96 53.24
C ALA A 670 8.17 15.56 52.97
N MET A 671 8.75 16.03 51.86
CA MET A 671 10.15 15.81 51.50
C MET A 671 11.12 16.86 52.09
N LYS A 672 10.64 17.83 52.88
CA LYS A 672 11.43 18.91 53.48
C LYS A 672 12.26 19.71 52.46
N ILE A 673 11.62 20.11 51.35
CA ILE A 673 12.25 20.86 50.26
C ILE A 673 11.84 22.33 50.36
N ASP A 674 12.83 23.23 50.38
CA ASP A 674 12.61 24.65 50.67
C ASP A 674 12.35 25.53 49.44
N ARG A 675 12.88 25.16 48.26
CA ARG A 675 12.80 26.02 47.06
C ARG A 675 12.15 25.33 45.87
N GLN A 676 12.66 24.17 45.46
CA GLN A 676 12.27 23.56 44.18
C GLN A 676 12.38 22.03 44.17
N LEU A 677 11.35 21.34 43.68
CA LEU A 677 11.40 19.90 43.36
C LEU A 677 11.25 19.72 41.85
N ARG A 678 12.10 18.89 41.24
CA ARG A 678 11.97 18.49 39.83
C ARG A 678 11.43 17.07 39.75
N ILE A 679 10.27 16.89 39.13
CA ILE A 679 9.77 15.55 38.77
C ILE A 679 10.30 15.24 37.38
N MET A 680 11.09 14.17 37.27
CA MET A 680 11.73 13.79 36.02
C MET A 680 11.12 12.49 35.49
N SER A 681 10.79 12.46 34.20
CA SER A 681 10.47 11.23 33.49
C SER A 681 11.33 11.11 32.24
N THR A 682 11.70 9.89 31.93
CA THR A 682 12.63 9.57 30.83
C THR A 682 11.92 8.66 29.85
N ALA A 683 11.94 9.03 28.58
CA ALA A 683 11.43 8.20 27.49
C ALA A 683 12.58 7.71 26.63
N VAL A 684 12.54 6.45 26.22
CA VAL A 684 13.51 5.81 25.33
C VAL A 684 12.73 5.15 24.20
N LEU A 685 13.11 5.46 22.96
CA LEU A 685 12.60 4.78 21.78
C LEU A 685 13.58 3.70 21.34
N GLU A 686 13.13 2.45 21.40
CA GLU A 686 13.81 1.29 20.84
C GLU A 686 13.37 1.12 19.38
N GLU A 687 14.35 1.01 18.50
CA GLU A 687 14.18 0.88 17.06
C GLU A 687 14.22 -0.60 16.64
N PRO A 688 13.72 -0.95 15.44
CA PRO A 688 13.66 -2.32 15.01
C PRO A 688 15.05 -2.85 14.62
N ASP A 689 15.29 -4.13 14.87
CA ASP A 689 16.53 -4.84 14.48
C ASP A 689 16.32 -5.51 13.12
N LEU A 690 16.48 -4.74 12.04
CA LEU A 690 16.29 -5.20 10.66
C LEU A 690 17.58 -5.04 9.84
N PRO A 691 17.94 -6.00 8.96
CA PRO A 691 19.20 -5.96 8.20
C PRO A 691 19.39 -4.71 7.33
N SER A 692 18.31 -4.23 6.71
CA SER A 692 18.30 -3.05 5.83
C SER A 692 18.08 -1.74 6.58
N PHE A 693 17.84 -1.77 7.89
CA PHE A 693 17.50 -0.59 8.67
C PHE A 693 18.72 0.17 9.18
N VAL A 694 18.79 1.45 8.83
CA VAL A 694 19.81 2.39 9.28
C VAL A 694 19.13 3.58 9.94
N SER A 695 19.40 3.75 11.23
CA SER A 695 18.96 4.93 11.98
C SER A 695 20.00 6.05 11.88
N ILE A 696 19.55 7.23 11.47
CA ILE A 696 20.36 8.47 11.47
C ILE A 696 20.25 9.23 12.80
N SER A 697 19.33 8.82 13.68
CA SER A 697 18.99 9.57 14.89
C SER A 697 20.10 9.54 15.94
N ALA A 698 20.59 10.74 16.31
CA ALA A 698 21.57 10.92 17.37
C ALA A 698 20.96 10.91 18.79
N GLU A 699 19.67 11.26 18.94
CA GLU A 699 18.96 11.34 20.22
C GLU A 699 17.73 10.43 20.22
N LYS A 700 17.83 9.28 20.90
CA LYS A 700 16.75 8.28 21.05
C LYS A 700 16.06 8.32 22.41
N SER A 701 16.43 9.31 23.23
CA SER A 701 15.89 9.48 24.58
C SER A 701 15.49 10.92 24.85
N ALA A 702 14.37 11.12 25.51
CA ALA A 702 13.89 12.44 25.91
C ALA A 702 13.60 12.49 27.41
N ASN A 703 14.09 13.54 28.06
CA ASN A 703 13.88 13.77 29.48
C ASN A 703 12.91 14.92 29.67
N THR A 704 11.78 14.65 30.33
CA THR A 704 10.79 15.65 30.68
C THR A 704 10.94 16.01 32.15
N THR A 705 10.87 17.30 32.45
CA THR A 705 10.95 17.82 33.82
C THR A 705 9.77 18.73 34.13
N THR A 706 9.12 18.47 35.26
CA THR A 706 8.16 19.40 35.86
C THR A 706 8.77 20.07 37.08
N PHE A 707 8.68 21.39 37.11
CA PHE A 707 9.20 22.20 38.21
C PHE A 707 8.12 22.51 39.23
N LEU A 708 8.24 22.00 40.45
CA LEU A 708 7.40 22.41 41.57
C LEU A 708 8.15 23.47 42.39
N VAL A 709 7.56 24.64 42.56
CA VAL A 709 8.16 25.72 43.36
C VAL A 709 7.15 26.35 44.31
N TYR A 710 7.64 26.94 45.40
CA TYR A 710 6.78 27.81 46.20
C TYR A 710 6.53 29.13 45.47
N LYS A 711 5.31 29.66 45.58
CA LYS A 711 4.96 31.01 45.16
C LYS A 711 5.81 31.97 45.99
N THR A 712 6.79 32.61 45.34
CA THR A 712 7.56 33.69 45.97
C THR A 712 6.57 34.80 46.27
N GLY A 713 6.25 34.99 47.55
CA GLY A 713 5.56 36.20 47.96
C GLY A 713 6.45 37.37 47.57
N SER A 714 6.02 38.19 46.63
CA SER A 714 6.43 39.59 46.65
C SER A 714 6.01 40.08 48.02
N ARG A 715 6.96 40.22 48.94
CA ARG A 715 6.74 41.15 50.04
C ARG A 715 6.51 42.48 49.33
N PRO A 716 5.32 43.10 49.35
CA PRO A 716 5.30 44.51 49.04
C PRO A 716 6.29 45.11 50.03
N ALA A 717 7.38 45.69 49.53
CA ALA A 717 8.20 46.54 50.35
C ALA A 717 7.22 47.63 50.81
N PHE A 718 6.69 47.50 52.02
CA PHE A 718 6.04 48.60 52.71
C PHE A 718 7.11 49.67 52.80
N ALA A 719 7.05 50.56 51.82
CA ALA A 719 8.05 51.57 51.65
C ALA A 719 7.74 52.58 52.76
N TRP A 720 8.58 52.56 53.81
CA TRP A 720 8.42 53.35 55.03
C TRP A 720 8.24 54.86 54.76
N TRP A 721 8.51 55.33 53.54
CA TRP A 721 8.21 56.69 53.09
C TRP A 721 6.70 56.98 52.93
N VAL A 722 5.86 55.99 52.65
CA VAL A 722 4.40 56.18 52.53
C VAL A 722 3.75 56.42 53.91
N LEU A 723 4.23 55.78 54.97
CA LEU A 723 3.83 56.09 56.35
C LEU A 723 4.44 57.41 56.86
N GLY A 724 5.61 57.82 56.33
CA GLY A 724 6.24 59.10 56.64
C GLY A 724 5.51 60.31 56.05
N ILE A 725 4.92 60.18 54.85
CA ILE A 725 4.21 61.28 54.18
C ILE A 725 2.79 61.48 54.75
N SER A 726 2.16 60.42 55.29
CA SER A 726 0.85 60.53 55.96
C SER A 726 0.90 61.20 57.34
N VAL A 727 2.07 61.24 58.02
CA VAL A 727 2.21 61.85 59.36
C VAL A 727 2.60 63.33 59.30
N VAL A 728 3.14 63.83 58.19
CA VAL A 728 3.52 65.25 58.03
C VAL A 728 2.41 66.12 57.42
N SER A 729 1.36 65.51 56.85
CA SER A 729 0.25 66.24 56.20
C SER A 729 -0.99 66.43 57.10
N TRP A 730 -0.92 66.07 58.39
CA TRP A 730 -2.05 66.04 59.33
C TRP A 730 -1.94 67.04 60.51
N ILE A 731 -1.39 68.24 60.28
CA ILE A 731 -1.43 69.34 61.26
C ILE A 731 -1.65 70.70 60.54
N PRO A 732 -2.67 70.83 59.66
CA PRO A 732 -3.84 71.64 60.09
C PRO A 732 -5.13 71.34 59.27
N ALA A 733 -5.98 70.40 59.71
CA ALA A 733 -7.34 70.25 59.15
C ALA A 733 -8.37 69.70 60.15
N ALA A 734 -8.13 69.88 61.45
CA ALA A 734 -9.02 69.43 62.53
C ALA A 734 -9.65 70.61 63.28
N LEU A 735 -10.19 71.57 62.54
CA LEU A 735 -11.05 72.64 63.07
C LEU A 735 -12.14 72.98 62.05
N HIS A 736 -12.94 72.00 61.62
CA HIS A 736 -14.33 72.18 61.20
C HIS A 736 -14.93 70.81 60.89
N TYR A 737 -16.12 70.55 61.43
CA TYR A 737 -16.97 69.36 61.25
C TYR A 737 -16.76 68.20 62.23
N ASN A 738 -17.48 68.33 63.35
CA ASN A 738 -18.08 67.20 64.07
C ASN A 738 -19.00 66.42 63.14
N CYS A 739 -18.78 65.11 62.99
CA CYS A 739 -19.84 64.18 62.60
C CYS A 739 -19.67 62.85 63.34
N HIS A 740 -20.80 62.35 63.84
CA HIS A 740 -20.95 61.15 64.65
C HIS A 740 -21.29 59.94 63.78
N SER A 741 -20.66 58.80 64.08
CA SER A 741 -20.91 57.43 63.60
C SER A 741 -20.18 56.95 62.32
N VAL A 742 -19.80 55.68 62.37
CA VAL A 742 -18.86 54.98 61.46
C VAL A 742 -19.59 54.31 60.27
N GLU A 743 -20.92 54.23 60.28
CA GLU A 743 -21.69 53.56 59.23
C GLU A 743 -21.93 54.41 57.96
N GLU A 744 -21.74 55.74 58.01
CA GLU A 744 -21.79 56.59 56.81
C GLU A 744 -20.42 56.70 56.07
N LEU A 745 -19.31 56.37 56.73
CA LEU A 745 -17.97 56.35 56.11
C LEU A 745 -17.74 55.09 55.25
N GLN A 746 -18.48 54.01 55.50
CA GLN A 746 -18.36 52.76 54.75
C GLN A 746 -19.05 52.83 53.37
N LYS A 747 -20.08 53.66 53.20
CA LYS A 747 -20.76 53.88 51.91
C LYS A 747 -20.03 54.83 50.95
N LEU A 748 -19.10 55.67 51.45
CA LEU A 748 -18.32 56.57 50.60
C LEU A 748 -17.05 55.90 50.02
N ILE A 749 -16.57 54.82 50.64
CA ILE A 749 -15.37 54.09 50.19
C ILE A 749 -15.71 53.04 49.11
N GLU A 750 -16.92 52.48 49.10
CA GLU A 750 -17.35 51.53 48.05
C GLU A 750 -17.66 52.19 46.69
N THR A 751 -17.83 53.52 46.62
CA THR A 751 -18.16 54.22 45.37
C THR A 751 -16.96 54.80 44.62
N THR A 752 -15.74 54.73 45.17
CA THR A 752 -14.53 55.32 44.55
C THR A 752 -13.46 54.31 44.10
N SER A 753 -13.69 53.00 44.24
CA SER A 753 -12.75 51.94 43.82
C SER A 753 -13.07 51.27 42.48
N ASN A 754 -14.14 51.68 41.77
CA ASN A 754 -14.55 51.08 40.48
C ASN A 754 -14.29 51.96 39.24
N GLN A 755 -13.45 52.98 39.35
CA GLN A 755 -12.97 53.76 38.20
C GLN A 755 -11.46 53.95 38.31
N GLU A 756 -10.69 52.98 37.79
CA GLU A 756 -9.33 53.13 37.23
C GLU A 756 -8.64 51.76 37.20
N PHE A 757 -8.89 50.94 36.17
CA PHE A 757 -7.94 49.93 35.68
C PHE A 757 -8.37 49.39 34.31
N GLU A 758 -8.55 50.29 33.33
CA GLU A 758 -8.48 49.95 31.91
C GLU A 758 -7.69 51.03 31.18
N ALA A 759 -6.36 50.89 31.19
CA ALA A 759 -5.47 51.43 30.17
C ALA A 759 -4.03 50.98 30.49
N LEU A 760 -3.43 50.15 29.63
CA LEU A 760 -2.17 50.45 28.92
C LEU A 760 -1.61 49.20 28.20
N TYR A 761 -1.51 49.35 26.87
CA TYR A 761 -0.72 48.64 25.83
C TYR A 761 -1.40 47.52 24.98
N PRO A 762 -1.07 47.44 23.67
CA PRO A 762 -2.05 47.59 22.56
C PRO A 762 -2.05 46.40 21.57
N PRO A 763 -3.03 46.31 20.64
CA PRO A 763 -2.90 45.46 19.46
C PRO A 763 -2.54 46.26 18.19
N SER A 764 -1.66 45.67 17.38
CA SER A 764 -1.28 46.03 16.01
C SER A 764 -2.25 45.38 14.98
N PRO A 765 -2.18 45.72 13.68
CA PRO A 765 -3.37 45.88 12.84
C PRO A 765 -3.76 44.63 12.03
N SER A 766 -5.06 44.36 11.93
CA SER A 766 -5.65 43.49 10.91
C SER A 766 -6.44 44.33 9.89
N THR A 767 -6.02 44.20 8.63
CA THR A 767 -6.69 44.69 7.42
C THR A 767 -8.05 43.99 7.16
N PRO A 768 -8.95 44.60 6.37
CA PRO A 768 -10.33 44.13 6.22
C PRO A 768 -10.50 43.17 5.03
N SER A 769 -11.29 42.12 5.20
CA SER A 769 -11.86 41.31 4.11
C SER A 769 -13.36 41.59 3.94
N PRO A 770 -13.92 41.37 2.73
CA PRO A 770 -15.10 42.09 2.25
C PRO A 770 -16.44 41.46 2.66
N ARG A 771 -17.48 42.29 2.70
CA ARG A 771 -18.89 41.90 2.90
C ARG A 771 -19.41 41.08 1.70
N PRO A 772 -20.31 40.12 1.92
CA PRO A 772 -21.11 39.53 0.85
C PRO A 772 -22.29 40.47 0.48
N PRO A 773 -22.73 40.50 -0.79
CA PRO A 773 -23.93 41.24 -1.19
C PRO A 773 -25.22 40.44 -0.90
N PRO A 774 -26.40 41.10 -0.88
CA PRO A 774 -27.65 40.49 -0.43
C PRO A 774 -28.35 39.69 -1.54
N PHE A 775 -29.10 38.67 -1.11
CA PHE A 775 -30.10 37.99 -1.91
C PHE A 775 -31.32 38.90 -2.17
N LEU A 776 -31.76 38.96 -3.43
CA LEU A 776 -33.08 39.44 -3.85
C LEU A 776 -33.73 38.36 -4.72
N THR A 777 -34.95 37.99 -4.34
CA THR A 777 -35.82 37.08 -5.08
C THR A 777 -36.81 37.84 -5.97
N SER A 778 -37.22 37.12 -7.02
CA SER A 778 -38.50 37.14 -7.77
C SER A 778 -38.69 38.05 -9.00
N ASN A 779 -38.84 37.34 -10.13
CA ASN A 779 -39.91 37.40 -11.16
C ASN A 779 -39.60 37.84 -12.60
N ASP A 780 -39.93 36.89 -13.47
CA ASP A 780 -40.61 36.94 -14.78
C ASP A 780 -39.92 37.40 -16.09
N ASP A 781 -40.09 36.49 -17.04
CA ASP A 781 -40.41 36.63 -18.47
C ASP A 781 -39.33 36.68 -19.58
N SER A 782 -39.44 35.62 -20.40
CA SER A 782 -39.42 35.60 -21.88
C SER A 782 -38.10 35.50 -22.67
N GLY A 783 -38.07 34.55 -23.62
CA GLY A 783 -37.47 34.76 -24.94
C GLY A 783 -36.32 33.85 -25.38
N ASP A 784 -36.65 32.67 -25.92
CA ASP A 784 -36.32 32.17 -27.28
C ASP A 784 -34.95 32.41 -27.97
N ILE A 785 -34.50 31.35 -28.67
CA ILE A 785 -33.53 31.26 -29.81
C ILE A 785 -32.04 31.35 -29.39
N MET A 786 -31.19 30.32 -29.59
CA MET A 786 -30.87 29.57 -30.81
C MET A 786 -30.16 28.25 -30.48
#